data_AF-A0A533XSA9-F1
#
_entry.id   AF-A0A533XSA9-F1
#
_cell.length_a   1.000
_cell.length_b   1.000
_cell.length_c   1.000
_cell.angle_alpha   90.00
_cell.angle_beta   90.00
_cell.angle_gamma   90.00
#
_symmetry.space_group_name_H-M   'P 1'
#
loop_
_entity.id
_entity.type
_entity.pdbx_description
1 polymer ?
#
loop_
_entity_poly.entity_id
_entity_poly.type
_entity_poly.pdbx_seq_one_letter_code
_entity_poly.pdbx_strand_id
1 'polypeptide(L)'
;MPHGLPHPFQARRFPALQALTAGAALLVLQFFLCTVFLSGTVSTTNAQSDEATLFTEGYQAYLKGDTAKAIASFQGVLKQYPKGKVNDLALYWLGKAYQKAGRTQEAIGAFRELKAKFPQSTMYGHALRQLAALEKAPAEKAPAAPGATPAPKPEAPPRATAKPELKPPPKPEAPPTVAKEELAKSARQKAIESYERIIREVPDSPEAAKARERLAELRVGGKPAPSHPGRIPLPTMPAHPPQAVPPAAGKPAPSKPGRVPLPKTPARPPLAAPPAGETVFLVVERVASVDVSEVRAKYVATSGETIVVPFVVANRGNAEDAFQLTSTLPPSFQPAFFHDVVGTGQVSVEEPAVTETPRLGIGQRARFVLRARVPVEMSDGFAQAFEIKATSKYDQSVSQAAPTTLVASAPSLRGTLSVDRTNVKPGDTLSYTLSLTNAGSADASSARVVVAYPGALRLTEAAPSSTSMDPQLHTVTWELARMPPNDRRAVRLDFRVGEDALADQDIVIRVVLQSPVGEQTVSVVSAVAKVEAVAAVRVVGGEAARTVFPRETVYLPFTVRNTGNGPDRFALRTLIDLGAGATLVEDRNRDGVRQPDEPVVETTRLLNPQEEIRLLVELAVPSDAMDAKQHAVRLVATSERSRSVVSESGRLLIVSRPVVAVATQIASKEGIPGKVFSYQLVCTNTGTSPA
;
A
#
# COMPACT_ATOMS: atom_id res chain seq x y z
N MET A 1 55.30 -21.76 -65.43
CA MET A 1 55.50 -21.48 -66.88
C MET A 1 54.47 -22.31 -67.66
N PRO A 2 53.83 -21.76 -68.70
CA PRO A 2 52.36 -21.57 -68.73
C PRO A 2 51.61 -22.13 -69.97
N HIS A 3 50.32 -21.74 -70.08
CA HIS A 3 49.44 -21.63 -71.27
C HIS A 3 48.54 -22.85 -71.59
N GLY A 4 47.26 -22.72 -71.93
CA GLY A 4 46.41 -21.54 -72.19
C GLY A 4 44.93 -21.93 -72.40
N LEU A 5 44.05 -20.93 -72.30
CA LEU A 5 42.60 -20.86 -72.60
C LEU A 5 42.27 -21.17 -74.10
N PRO A 6 40.98 -21.28 -74.59
CA PRO A 6 39.70 -20.77 -74.03
C PRO A 6 38.39 -21.62 -74.20
N HIS A 7 37.39 -21.30 -73.34
CA HIS A 7 35.89 -21.17 -73.48
C HIS A 7 35.01 -22.07 -74.40
N PRO A 8 33.65 -22.08 -74.24
CA PRO A 8 32.84 -22.25 -73.02
C PRO A 8 31.59 -23.16 -73.26
N PHE A 9 30.98 -23.76 -72.22
CA PHE A 9 29.52 -23.96 -72.23
C PHE A 9 28.93 -23.87 -70.81
N GLN A 10 27.88 -23.05 -70.74
CA GLN A 10 27.10 -22.64 -69.59
C GLN A 10 26.37 -23.83 -68.97
N ALA A 11 26.56 -24.06 -67.67
CA ALA A 11 25.70 -23.60 -66.58
C ALA A 11 24.60 -24.62 -66.19
N ARG A 12 24.84 -25.34 -65.10
CA ARG A 12 23.95 -25.34 -63.94
C ARG A 12 24.75 -25.69 -62.68
N ARG A 13 24.48 -24.90 -61.65
CA ARG A 13 25.30 -24.61 -60.47
C ARG A 13 25.35 -25.75 -59.45
N PHE A 14 26.53 -25.97 -58.87
CA PHE A 14 26.83 -26.43 -57.50
C PHE A 14 28.08 -25.61 -57.07
N PRO A 15 28.54 -25.48 -55.79
CA PRO A 15 28.09 -25.96 -54.46
C PRO A 15 28.38 -24.95 -53.29
N ALA A 16 28.47 -25.48 -52.03
CA ALA A 16 29.35 -25.05 -50.91
C ALA A 16 28.91 -23.87 -50.00
N LEU A 17 29.14 -23.81 -48.67
CA LEU A 17 29.94 -24.59 -47.72
C LEU A 17 29.51 -24.28 -46.25
N GLN A 18 29.55 -25.30 -45.38
CA GLN A 18 29.98 -25.32 -43.96
C GLN A 18 29.59 -24.19 -42.96
N ALA A 19 28.95 -24.58 -41.84
CA ALA A 19 29.66 -24.75 -40.55
C ALA A 19 28.76 -25.38 -39.47
N LEU A 20 29.39 -26.24 -38.66
CA LEU A 20 28.85 -27.05 -37.57
C LEU A 20 28.13 -26.22 -36.48
N THR A 21 27.04 -26.77 -35.91
CA THR A 21 26.89 -27.19 -34.49
C THR A 21 25.39 -27.30 -34.13
N ALA A 22 25.07 -28.12 -33.12
CA ALA A 22 23.75 -28.33 -32.50
C ALA A 22 22.88 -29.53 -32.99
N GLY A 23 23.52 -30.66 -33.27
CA GLY A 23 22.85 -31.98 -33.21
C GLY A 23 22.95 -32.58 -31.81
N ALA A 24 22.22 -32.07 -30.81
CA ALA A 24 22.11 -32.71 -29.49
C ALA A 24 20.89 -32.28 -28.63
N ALA A 25 19.91 -31.53 -29.15
CA ALA A 25 18.81 -30.98 -28.32
C ALA A 25 17.39 -31.31 -28.80
N LEU A 26 17.21 -32.14 -29.83
CA LEU A 26 15.88 -32.36 -30.45
C LEU A 26 15.26 -33.76 -30.22
N LEU A 27 15.94 -34.67 -29.53
CA LEU A 27 15.44 -36.04 -29.30
C LEU A 27 14.91 -36.30 -27.87
N VAL A 28 15.05 -35.34 -26.95
CA VAL A 28 14.47 -35.43 -25.59
C VAL A 28 13.09 -34.73 -25.51
N LEU A 29 12.79 -33.82 -26.43
CA LEU A 29 11.51 -33.08 -26.43
C LEU A 29 10.35 -33.85 -27.08
N GLN A 30 10.65 -34.91 -27.84
CA GLN A 30 9.64 -35.66 -28.61
C GLN A 30 9.18 -36.96 -27.92
N PHE A 31 9.78 -37.32 -26.77
CA PHE A 31 9.41 -38.50 -25.98
C PHE A 31 8.51 -38.19 -24.78
N PHE A 32 8.30 -36.92 -24.42
CA PHE A 32 7.46 -36.53 -23.27
C PHE A 32 6.04 -36.07 -23.65
N LEU A 33 5.71 -36.05 -24.95
CA LEU A 33 4.47 -35.45 -25.44
C LEU A 33 3.43 -36.45 -26.00
N CYS A 34 3.61 -37.76 -25.84
CA CYS A 34 2.67 -38.77 -26.38
C CYS A 34 2.39 -39.99 -25.48
N THR A 35 2.37 -39.83 -24.15
CA THR A 35 1.62 -40.76 -23.25
C THR A 35 0.45 -40.02 -22.60
N VAL A 36 -0.50 -39.71 -23.47
CA VAL A 36 -1.87 -39.34 -23.17
C VAL A 36 -2.56 -40.47 -22.40
N PHE A 37 -3.07 -40.11 -21.22
CA PHE A 37 -4.32 -40.55 -20.59
C PHE A 37 -4.40 -41.92 -19.89
N LEU A 38 -4.49 -41.85 -18.56
CA LEU A 38 -5.63 -42.36 -17.77
C LEU A 38 -5.50 -41.72 -16.36
N SER A 39 -5.95 -40.49 -16.14
CA SER A 39 -7.12 -40.15 -15.31
C SER A 39 -7.22 -38.62 -15.30
N GLY A 40 -8.40 -38.06 -15.57
CA GLY A 40 -8.54 -36.67 -16.02
C GLY A 40 -8.25 -35.58 -14.98
N THR A 41 -7.26 -34.72 -15.28
CA THR A 41 -7.09 -33.37 -14.69
C THR A 41 -6.27 -32.44 -15.60
N VAL A 42 -6.69 -32.19 -16.86
CA VAL A 42 -5.90 -31.32 -17.79
C VAL A 42 -6.64 -30.03 -18.23
N SER A 43 -7.90 -29.81 -17.84
CA SER A 43 -8.64 -28.64 -18.35
C SER A 43 -8.39 -27.31 -17.62
N THR A 44 -7.62 -27.25 -16.52
CA THR A 44 -7.50 -26.01 -15.71
C THR A 44 -6.23 -25.21 -15.94
N THR A 45 -5.14 -25.83 -16.42
CA THR A 45 -3.83 -25.17 -16.58
C THR A 45 -3.73 -24.34 -17.86
N ASN A 46 -4.24 -24.84 -19.00
CA ASN A 46 -4.25 -24.06 -20.26
C ASN A 46 -5.21 -22.86 -20.19
N ALA A 47 -6.37 -23.01 -19.54
CA ALA A 47 -7.32 -21.91 -19.41
C ALA A 47 -6.79 -20.74 -18.57
N GLN A 48 -5.96 -21.02 -17.56
CA GLN A 48 -5.36 -19.98 -16.70
C GLN A 48 -4.22 -19.22 -17.40
N SER A 49 -3.43 -19.87 -18.25
CA SER A 49 -2.42 -19.17 -19.07
C SER A 49 -3.08 -18.28 -20.11
N ASP A 50 -4.17 -18.74 -20.73
CA ASP A 50 -4.86 -18.00 -21.79
C ASP A 50 -5.62 -16.79 -21.23
N GLU A 51 -6.24 -16.93 -20.04
CA GLU A 51 -6.88 -15.83 -19.29
C GLU A 51 -5.91 -14.68 -19.01
N ALA A 52 -4.74 -15.00 -18.44
CA ALA A 52 -3.73 -14.00 -18.09
C ALA A 52 -3.15 -13.30 -19.33
N THR A 53 -3.00 -14.03 -20.44
CA THR A 53 -2.49 -13.50 -21.71
C THR A 53 -3.48 -12.49 -22.30
N LEU A 54 -4.77 -12.85 -22.36
CA LEU A 54 -5.83 -11.98 -22.88
C LEU A 54 -6.02 -10.70 -22.04
N PHE A 55 -5.91 -10.81 -20.71
CA PHE A 55 -5.90 -9.64 -19.83
C PHE A 55 -4.70 -8.73 -20.08
N THR A 56 -3.50 -9.32 -20.23
CA THR A 56 -2.27 -8.57 -20.49
C THR A 56 -2.33 -7.82 -21.81
N GLU A 57 -2.92 -8.40 -22.85
CA GLU A 57 -3.16 -7.71 -24.13
C GLU A 57 -4.04 -6.48 -23.97
N GLY A 58 -5.15 -6.60 -23.23
CA GLY A 58 -6.05 -5.48 -22.95
C GLY A 58 -5.38 -4.36 -22.17
N TYR A 59 -4.55 -4.72 -21.18
CA TYR A 59 -3.80 -3.77 -20.39
C TYR A 59 -2.74 -3.03 -21.23
N GLN A 60 -2.01 -3.74 -22.09
CA GLN A 60 -1.05 -3.12 -23.01
C GLN A 60 -1.73 -2.18 -24.02
N ALA A 61 -2.91 -2.55 -24.54
CA ALA A 61 -3.69 -1.67 -25.40
C ALA A 61 -4.12 -0.38 -24.68
N TYR A 62 -4.55 -0.50 -23.41
CA TYR A 62 -4.93 0.64 -22.58
C TYR A 62 -3.76 1.63 -22.36
N LEU A 63 -2.56 1.10 -22.08
CA LEU A 63 -1.33 1.89 -21.92
C LEU A 63 -0.95 2.62 -23.22
N LYS A 64 -1.10 1.95 -24.37
CA LYS A 64 -0.87 2.55 -25.71
C LYS A 64 -1.94 3.57 -26.12
N GLY A 65 -3.03 3.68 -25.36
CA GLY A 65 -4.13 4.59 -25.66
C GLY A 65 -5.16 4.05 -26.65
N ASP A 66 -5.00 2.82 -27.11
CA ASP A 66 -5.99 2.13 -27.94
C ASP A 66 -7.14 1.63 -27.05
N THR A 67 -8.06 2.55 -26.75
CA THR A 67 -9.19 2.30 -25.86
C THR A 67 -10.18 1.29 -26.44
N ALA A 68 -10.36 1.27 -27.77
CA ALA A 68 -11.26 0.33 -28.44
C ALA A 68 -10.78 -1.12 -28.28
N LYS A 69 -9.48 -1.38 -28.54
CA LYS A 69 -8.89 -2.70 -28.35
C LYS A 69 -8.84 -3.11 -26.89
N ALA A 70 -8.52 -2.18 -25.99
CA ALA A 70 -8.53 -2.45 -24.54
C ALA A 70 -9.91 -2.90 -24.04
N ILE A 71 -10.96 -2.17 -24.41
CA ILE A 71 -12.35 -2.52 -24.07
C ILE A 71 -12.70 -3.92 -24.60
N ALA A 72 -12.38 -4.22 -25.86
CA ALA A 72 -12.66 -5.51 -26.47
C ALA A 72 -11.94 -6.67 -25.75
N SER A 73 -10.66 -6.50 -25.42
CA SER A 73 -9.88 -7.52 -24.70
C SER A 73 -10.43 -7.77 -23.29
N PHE A 74 -10.73 -6.71 -22.52
CA PHE A 74 -11.27 -6.89 -21.16
C PHE A 74 -12.68 -7.50 -21.17
N GLN A 75 -13.54 -7.11 -22.11
CA GLN A 75 -14.83 -7.79 -22.30
C GLN A 75 -14.65 -9.26 -22.71
N GLY A 76 -13.63 -9.54 -23.53
CA GLY A 76 -13.21 -10.89 -23.90
C GLY A 76 -12.88 -11.73 -22.68
N VAL A 77 -12.07 -11.19 -21.74
CA VAL A 77 -11.74 -11.86 -20.47
C VAL A 77 -13.01 -12.19 -19.69
N LEU A 78 -13.89 -11.22 -19.48
CA LEU A 78 -15.12 -11.40 -18.69
C LEU A 78 -16.11 -12.38 -19.33
N LYS A 79 -16.13 -12.48 -20.66
CA LYS A 79 -17.03 -13.36 -21.41
C LYS A 79 -16.49 -14.79 -21.51
N GLN A 80 -15.20 -14.95 -21.80
CA GLN A 80 -14.56 -16.25 -22.00
C GLN A 80 -14.23 -16.93 -20.66
N TYR A 81 -13.95 -16.14 -19.62
CA TYR A 81 -13.58 -16.62 -18.29
C TYR A 81 -14.48 -16.02 -17.21
N PRO A 82 -15.78 -16.35 -17.15
CA PRO A 82 -16.73 -15.72 -16.21
C PRO A 82 -16.44 -15.98 -14.72
N LYS A 83 -15.60 -16.98 -14.40
CA LYS A 83 -15.08 -17.28 -13.05
C LYS A 83 -13.56 -17.06 -12.95
N GLY A 84 -13.00 -16.26 -13.85
CA GLY A 84 -11.58 -15.95 -13.92
C GLY A 84 -11.05 -15.25 -12.67
N LYS A 85 -9.80 -15.54 -12.33
CA LYS A 85 -9.10 -14.94 -11.18
C LYS A 85 -8.77 -13.46 -11.40
N VAL A 86 -8.76 -12.97 -12.65
CA VAL A 86 -8.48 -11.57 -12.97
C VAL A 86 -9.72 -10.74 -13.31
N ASN A 87 -10.93 -11.28 -13.09
CA ASN A 87 -12.17 -10.60 -13.47
C ASN A 87 -12.41 -9.29 -12.72
N ASP A 88 -11.96 -9.20 -11.48
CA ASP A 88 -12.02 -7.96 -10.69
C ASP A 88 -11.09 -6.88 -11.28
N LEU A 89 -9.87 -7.25 -11.67
CA LEU A 89 -8.92 -6.39 -12.39
C LEU A 89 -9.48 -6.00 -13.76
N ALA A 90 -10.04 -6.96 -14.51
CA ALA A 90 -10.61 -6.72 -15.83
C ALA A 90 -11.78 -5.74 -15.78
N LEU A 91 -12.69 -5.86 -14.80
CA LEU A 91 -13.78 -4.90 -14.59
C LEU A 91 -13.26 -3.51 -14.23
N TYR A 92 -12.23 -3.42 -13.39
CA TYR A 92 -11.64 -2.13 -13.04
C TYR A 92 -11.01 -1.43 -14.25
N TRP A 93 -10.17 -2.15 -15.00
CA TRP A 93 -9.48 -1.60 -16.17
C TRP A 93 -10.42 -1.36 -17.34
N LEU A 94 -11.50 -2.13 -17.47
CA LEU A 94 -12.60 -1.86 -18.39
C LEU A 94 -13.28 -0.53 -18.05
N GLY A 95 -13.58 -0.28 -16.76
CA GLY A 95 -14.12 1.00 -16.30
C GLY A 95 -13.19 2.19 -16.62
N LYS A 96 -11.88 2.02 -16.41
CA LYS A 96 -10.86 3.01 -16.79
C LYS A 96 -10.77 3.23 -18.29
N ALA A 97 -10.86 2.15 -19.09
CA ALA A 97 -10.83 2.23 -20.55
C ALA A 97 -12.07 2.96 -21.09
N TYR A 98 -13.25 2.69 -20.55
CA TYR A 98 -14.48 3.43 -20.88
C TYR A 98 -14.39 4.92 -20.52
N GLN A 99 -13.82 5.24 -19.36
CA GLN A 99 -13.60 6.64 -18.96
C GLN A 99 -12.67 7.36 -19.95
N LYS A 100 -11.57 6.71 -20.36
CA LYS A 100 -10.63 7.26 -21.36
C LYS A 100 -11.26 7.39 -22.76
N ALA A 101 -12.29 6.60 -23.05
CA ALA A 101 -13.09 6.68 -24.27
C ALA A 101 -14.28 7.66 -24.20
N GLY A 102 -14.47 8.39 -23.08
CA GLY A 102 -15.61 9.30 -22.88
C GLY A 102 -16.96 8.59 -22.65
N ARG A 103 -16.96 7.27 -22.44
CA ARG A 103 -18.16 6.43 -22.26
C ARG A 103 -18.52 6.33 -20.78
N THR A 104 -18.89 7.45 -20.17
CA THR A 104 -19.05 7.61 -18.72
C THR A 104 -20.07 6.65 -18.10
N GLN A 105 -21.22 6.41 -18.75
CA GLN A 105 -22.25 5.50 -18.21
C GLN A 105 -21.78 4.05 -18.16
N GLU A 106 -20.99 3.61 -19.14
CA GLU A 106 -20.44 2.25 -19.15
C GLU A 106 -19.29 2.08 -18.17
N ALA A 107 -18.50 3.14 -17.97
CA ALA A 107 -17.50 3.17 -16.91
C ALA A 107 -18.15 2.97 -15.53
N ILE A 108 -19.26 3.70 -15.26
CA ILE A 108 -20.06 3.54 -14.03
C ILE A 108 -20.59 2.11 -13.92
N GLY A 109 -21.10 1.53 -15.02
CA GLY A 109 -21.58 0.14 -15.07
C GLY A 109 -20.51 -0.86 -14.63
N ALA A 110 -19.31 -0.78 -15.22
CA ALA A 110 -18.19 -1.68 -14.89
C ALA A 110 -17.74 -1.56 -13.42
N PHE A 111 -17.66 -0.34 -12.87
CA PHE A 111 -17.32 -0.15 -11.46
C PHE A 111 -18.41 -0.61 -10.49
N ARG A 112 -19.70 -0.47 -10.85
CA ARG A 112 -20.82 -1.02 -10.06
C ARG A 112 -20.80 -2.54 -10.05
N GLU A 113 -20.51 -3.15 -11.19
CA GLU A 113 -20.40 -4.61 -11.31
C GLU A 113 -19.25 -5.15 -10.46
N LEU A 114 -18.09 -4.49 -10.48
CA LEU A 114 -16.97 -4.82 -9.59
C LEU A 114 -17.38 -4.73 -8.13
N LYS A 115 -18.03 -3.63 -7.73
CA LYS A 115 -18.54 -3.43 -6.36
C LYS A 115 -19.51 -4.55 -5.93
N ALA A 116 -20.39 -4.98 -6.83
CA ALA A 116 -21.40 -5.98 -6.53
C ALA A 116 -20.83 -7.40 -6.46
N LYS A 117 -19.94 -7.77 -7.39
CA LYS A 117 -19.45 -9.14 -7.54
C LYS A 117 -18.17 -9.42 -6.76
N PHE A 118 -17.36 -8.40 -6.46
CA PHE A 118 -16.02 -8.57 -5.86
C PHE A 118 -15.79 -7.65 -4.64
N PRO A 119 -16.57 -7.78 -3.55
CA PRO A 119 -16.45 -6.93 -2.36
C PRO A 119 -15.13 -7.09 -1.57
N GLN A 120 -14.40 -8.20 -1.79
CA GLN A 120 -13.09 -8.47 -1.17
C GLN A 120 -11.89 -8.17 -2.09
N SER A 121 -12.12 -7.65 -3.30
CA SER A 121 -11.03 -7.34 -4.23
C SER A 121 -10.18 -6.18 -3.73
N THR A 122 -8.86 -6.24 -4.00
CA THR A 122 -7.94 -5.12 -3.78
C THR A 122 -8.33 -3.87 -4.57
N MET A 123 -9.06 -4.04 -5.69
CA MET A 123 -9.56 -2.95 -6.53
C MET A 123 -10.86 -2.31 -6.01
N TYR A 124 -11.52 -2.89 -5.01
CA TYR A 124 -12.80 -2.44 -4.50
C TYR A 124 -12.77 -0.97 -4.04
N GLY A 125 -11.80 -0.60 -3.20
CA GLY A 125 -11.64 0.78 -2.73
C GLY A 125 -11.27 1.77 -3.83
N HIS A 126 -10.59 1.32 -4.89
CA HIS A 126 -10.29 2.14 -6.06
C HIS A 126 -11.55 2.36 -6.91
N ALA A 127 -12.32 1.31 -7.16
CA ALA A 127 -13.58 1.37 -7.89
C ALA A 127 -14.61 2.30 -7.21
N LEU A 128 -14.74 2.23 -5.88
CA LEU A 128 -15.64 3.14 -5.14
C LEU A 128 -15.27 4.61 -5.32
N ARG A 129 -13.98 4.95 -5.28
CA ARG A 129 -13.50 6.32 -5.49
C ARG A 129 -13.77 6.80 -6.91
N GLN A 130 -13.52 5.96 -7.91
CA GLN A 130 -13.81 6.29 -9.31
C GLN A 130 -15.31 6.48 -9.54
N LEU A 131 -16.13 5.58 -9.00
CA LEU A 131 -17.59 5.65 -9.11
C LEU A 131 -18.15 6.92 -8.44
N ALA A 132 -17.71 7.25 -7.23
CA ALA A 132 -18.11 8.49 -6.55
C ALA A 132 -17.69 9.75 -7.32
N ALA A 133 -16.51 9.73 -7.97
CA ALA A 133 -16.06 10.84 -8.80
C ALA A 133 -16.91 11.00 -10.07
N LEU A 134 -17.26 9.89 -10.72
CA LEU A 134 -18.08 9.90 -11.95
C LEU A 134 -19.55 10.24 -11.68
N GLU A 135 -20.10 9.87 -10.52
CA GLU A 135 -21.48 10.23 -10.13
C GLU A 135 -21.62 11.68 -9.66
N LYS A 136 -20.53 12.30 -9.18
CA LYS A 136 -20.52 13.70 -8.74
C LYS A 136 -20.31 14.69 -9.90
N ALA A 137 -19.77 14.23 -11.03
CA ALA A 137 -19.63 15.06 -12.22
C ALA A 137 -21.02 15.30 -12.85
N PRO A 138 -21.46 16.56 -13.07
CA PRO A 138 -22.69 16.82 -13.81
C PRO A 138 -22.58 16.20 -15.20
N ALA A 139 -23.60 15.45 -15.62
CA ALA A 139 -23.62 14.70 -16.86
C ALA A 139 -23.15 15.57 -18.05
N GLU A 140 -21.89 15.38 -18.43
CA GLU A 140 -21.27 16.10 -19.53
C GLU A 140 -21.93 15.60 -20.83
N LYS A 141 -22.40 16.55 -21.64
CA LYS A 141 -23.19 16.28 -22.85
C LYS A 141 -22.42 15.37 -23.80
N ALA A 142 -23.04 14.24 -24.14
CA ALA A 142 -22.55 13.32 -25.17
C ALA A 142 -22.46 14.02 -26.54
N PRO A 143 -21.44 13.73 -27.37
CA PRO A 143 -21.49 14.07 -28.78
C PRO A 143 -22.51 13.18 -29.50
N ALA A 144 -23.34 13.80 -30.34
CA ALA A 144 -24.41 13.15 -31.08
C ALA A 144 -23.87 12.31 -32.26
N ALA A 145 -24.50 11.15 -32.48
CA ALA A 145 -24.50 10.44 -33.76
C ALA A 145 -25.92 9.89 -34.04
N PRO A 146 -26.35 9.76 -35.31
CA PRO A 146 -27.73 10.01 -35.72
C PRO A 146 -28.61 8.76 -35.83
N GLY A 147 -29.91 8.95 -35.59
CA GLY A 147 -30.99 8.19 -36.25
C GLY A 147 -31.82 7.25 -35.37
N ALA A 148 -33.00 7.70 -34.95
CA ALA A 148 -34.29 6.99 -35.07
C ALA A 148 -35.44 7.81 -34.43
N THR A 149 -36.60 7.79 -35.07
CA THR A 149 -37.78 8.67 -35.02
C THR A 149 -38.65 8.63 -33.74
N PRO A 150 -39.48 9.68 -33.46
CA PRO A 150 -40.29 9.82 -32.22
C PRO A 150 -41.81 9.67 -32.40
N ALA A 151 -42.54 9.28 -31.33
CA ALA A 151 -43.96 9.56 -31.06
C ALA A 151 -44.30 9.29 -29.55
N PRO A 152 -45.40 9.78 -28.95
CA PRO A 152 -45.55 11.12 -28.36
C PRO A 152 -45.93 11.15 -26.84
N LYS A 153 -45.87 12.38 -26.28
CA LYS A 153 -46.19 12.86 -24.89
C LYS A 153 -47.60 12.49 -24.36
N PRO A 154 -47.84 12.66 -23.03
CA PRO A 154 -48.60 13.86 -22.59
C PRO A 154 -47.98 14.66 -21.40
N GLU A 155 -48.20 15.98 -21.43
CA GLU A 155 -47.99 17.01 -20.37
C GLU A 155 -49.04 16.87 -19.22
N ALA A 156 -49.02 17.50 -18.04
CA ALA A 156 -48.76 18.92 -17.66
C ALA A 156 -48.69 19.08 -16.08
N PRO A 157 -48.77 20.29 -15.42
CA PRO A 157 -47.71 20.88 -14.56
C PRO A 157 -48.23 21.35 -13.14
N PRO A 158 -47.86 22.52 -12.55
CA PRO A 158 -46.67 22.87 -11.72
C PRO A 158 -47.00 23.51 -10.32
N ARG A 159 -45.99 23.75 -9.45
CA ARG A 159 -45.96 24.83 -8.41
C ARG A 159 -44.56 24.95 -7.79
N ALA A 160 -43.77 26.03 -7.88
CA ALA A 160 -43.82 27.45 -7.45
C ALA A 160 -43.08 27.75 -6.11
N THR A 161 -42.25 28.81 -6.16
CA THR A 161 -41.80 29.72 -5.07
C THR A 161 -40.87 29.17 -3.98
N ALA A 162 -39.86 29.84 -3.41
CA ALA A 162 -39.32 31.21 -3.51
C ALA A 162 -37.88 31.25 -2.93
N LYS A 163 -37.09 32.26 -3.34
CA LYS A 163 -35.81 32.73 -2.76
C LYS A 163 -36.12 33.81 -1.68
N PRO A 164 -35.24 34.15 -0.71
CA PRO A 164 -34.13 35.11 -0.91
C PRO A 164 -32.86 34.80 -0.05
N GLU A 165 -31.61 34.89 -0.52
CA GLU A 165 -30.72 36.03 -0.81
C GLU A 165 -30.27 36.90 0.40
N LEU A 166 -28.96 36.87 0.71
CA LEU A 166 -28.24 37.92 1.46
C LEU A 166 -26.79 38.08 0.92
N LYS A 167 -26.34 39.33 0.80
CA LYS A 167 -25.07 39.84 0.22
C LYS A 167 -24.01 40.17 1.33
N PRO A 168 -22.74 40.49 0.98
CA PRO A 168 -21.48 40.16 1.71
C PRO A 168 -20.78 41.38 2.40
N PRO A 169 -19.45 41.37 2.70
CA PRO A 169 -18.66 40.70 3.76
C PRO A 169 -18.06 41.74 4.78
N PRO A 170 -17.18 41.34 5.73
CA PRO A 170 -15.75 41.72 5.58
C PRO A 170 -14.72 40.72 6.17
N LYS A 171 -13.45 40.92 5.79
CA LYS A 171 -12.18 40.39 6.35
C LYS A 171 -11.41 41.59 6.98
N PRO A 172 -10.28 41.47 7.70
CA PRO A 172 -9.57 40.27 8.21
C PRO A 172 -9.10 40.39 9.70
N GLU A 173 -8.69 39.29 10.33
CA GLU A 173 -7.54 39.21 11.27
C GLU A 173 -7.38 37.75 11.79
N ALA A 174 -6.15 37.35 12.12
CA ALA A 174 -5.78 36.00 12.58
C ALA A 174 -4.94 36.10 13.86
N PRO A 175 -4.68 35.02 14.62
CA PRO A 175 -5.45 33.79 14.89
C PRO A 175 -5.65 33.57 16.42
N PRO A 176 -6.43 32.57 16.88
CA PRO A 176 -5.85 31.74 17.94
C PRO A 176 -6.21 30.25 17.88
N THR A 177 -5.35 29.49 18.56
CA THR A 177 -5.29 28.05 18.81
C THR A 177 -6.53 27.37 19.43
N VAL A 178 -7.65 28.07 19.56
CA VAL A 178 -8.91 27.55 20.16
C VAL A 178 -9.75 26.75 19.15
N ALA A 179 -9.67 27.07 17.86
CA ALA A 179 -10.51 26.46 16.82
C ALA A 179 -10.23 24.97 16.58
N LYS A 180 -8.99 24.49 16.79
CA LYS A 180 -8.65 23.06 16.61
C LYS A 180 -9.31 22.17 17.66
N GLU A 181 -9.53 22.69 18.87
CA GLU A 181 -10.09 21.95 19.99
C GLU A 181 -11.62 21.86 19.90
N GLU A 182 -12.29 22.92 19.43
CA GLU A 182 -13.72 22.89 19.09
C GLU A 182 -14.02 21.98 17.88
N LEU A 183 -13.16 22.00 16.84
CA LEU A 183 -13.32 21.10 15.68
C LEU A 183 -13.14 19.64 16.08
N ALA A 184 -12.19 19.33 16.98
CA ALA A 184 -11.97 17.99 17.50
C ALA A 184 -13.12 17.50 18.39
N LYS A 185 -13.72 18.40 19.20
CA LYS A 185 -14.93 18.09 19.97
C LYS A 185 -16.15 17.87 19.06
N SER A 186 -16.31 18.67 18.01
CA SER A 186 -17.37 18.49 17.00
C SER A 186 -17.21 17.18 16.22
N ALA A 187 -15.99 16.83 15.82
CA ALA A 187 -15.70 15.58 15.12
C ALA A 187 -15.93 14.35 16.02
N ARG A 188 -15.55 14.44 17.30
CA ARG A 188 -15.80 13.40 18.31
C ARG A 188 -17.30 13.20 18.54
N GLN A 189 -18.08 14.27 18.61
CA GLN A 189 -19.53 14.21 18.77
C GLN A 189 -20.22 13.55 17.57
N LYS A 190 -19.82 13.92 16.35
CA LYS A 190 -20.32 13.28 15.11
C LYS A 190 -19.95 11.81 15.03
N ALA A 191 -18.75 11.43 15.49
CA ALA A 191 -18.32 10.03 15.55
C ALA A 191 -19.18 9.22 16.53
N ILE A 192 -19.47 9.78 17.72
CA ILE A 192 -20.36 9.17 18.71
C ILE A 192 -21.76 8.93 18.13
N GLU A 193 -22.36 9.93 17.49
CA GLU A 193 -23.69 9.83 16.86
C GLU A 193 -23.72 8.75 15.76
N SER A 194 -22.65 8.64 14.96
CA SER A 194 -22.55 7.60 13.94
C SER A 194 -22.43 6.18 14.54
N TYR A 195 -21.72 6.00 15.65
CA TYR A 195 -21.63 4.70 16.32
C TYR A 195 -22.94 4.32 17.01
N GLU A 196 -23.62 5.26 17.67
CA GLU A 196 -24.93 5.03 18.27
C GLU A 196 -26.00 4.67 17.23
N ARG A 197 -25.91 5.25 16.02
CA ARG A 197 -26.77 4.88 14.89
C ARG A 197 -26.56 3.44 14.44
N ILE A 198 -25.31 3.01 14.28
CA ILE A 198 -24.97 1.63 13.88
C ILE A 198 -25.49 0.61 14.91
N ILE A 199 -25.38 0.94 16.20
CA ILE A 199 -25.86 0.09 17.30
C ILE A 199 -27.40 0.01 17.31
N ARG A 200 -28.09 1.07 16.90
CA ARG A 200 -29.57 1.10 16.84
C ARG A 200 -30.13 0.40 15.60
N GLU A 201 -29.48 0.58 14.45
CA GLU A 201 -29.96 0.03 13.18
C GLU A 201 -29.68 -1.47 13.03
N VAL A 202 -28.56 -1.98 13.58
CA VAL A 202 -28.20 -3.41 13.47
C VAL A 202 -27.55 -3.93 14.78
N PRO A 203 -28.33 -4.17 15.85
CA PRO A 203 -27.80 -4.37 17.21
C PRO A 203 -26.97 -5.64 17.44
N ASP A 204 -27.13 -6.66 16.60
CA ASP A 204 -26.46 -7.98 16.73
C ASP A 204 -25.34 -8.20 15.69
N SER A 205 -24.87 -7.14 15.03
CA SER A 205 -23.79 -7.23 14.03
C SER A 205 -22.39 -7.12 14.65
N PRO A 206 -21.35 -7.70 14.01
CA PRO A 206 -19.96 -7.49 14.42
C PRO A 206 -19.53 -6.01 14.33
N GLU A 207 -20.19 -5.21 13.49
CA GLU A 207 -20.01 -3.76 13.39
C GLU A 207 -20.60 -3.03 14.62
N ALA A 208 -21.75 -3.47 15.15
CA ALA A 208 -22.31 -2.94 16.38
C ALA A 208 -21.46 -3.29 17.60
N ALA A 209 -20.83 -4.47 17.63
CA ALA A 209 -19.86 -4.84 18.66
C ALA A 209 -18.63 -3.90 18.66
N LYS A 210 -18.06 -3.63 17.48
CA LYS A 210 -16.95 -2.67 17.32
C LYS A 210 -17.36 -1.23 17.60
N ALA A 211 -18.58 -0.84 17.22
CA ALA A 211 -19.13 0.48 17.51
C ALA A 211 -19.31 0.70 19.03
N ARG A 212 -19.73 -0.32 19.79
CA ARG A 212 -19.81 -0.28 21.27
C ARG A 212 -18.43 -0.11 21.91
N GLU A 213 -17.42 -0.81 21.39
CA GLU A 213 -16.03 -0.70 21.86
C GLU A 213 -15.46 0.71 21.59
N ARG A 214 -15.62 1.23 20.36
CA ARG A 214 -15.17 2.59 20.01
C ARG A 214 -15.94 3.69 20.76
N LEU A 215 -17.22 3.48 21.05
CA LEU A 215 -18.01 4.39 21.89
C LEU A 215 -17.50 4.43 23.33
N ALA A 216 -17.05 3.29 23.87
CA ALA A 216 -16.43 3.22 25.19
C ALA A 216 -15.09 3.98 25.25
N GLU A 217 -14.22 3.79 24.25
CA GLU A 217 -12.96 4.54 24.12
C GLU A 217 -13.19 6.05 24.00
N LEU A 218 -14.18 6.45 23.20
CA LEU A 218 -14.53 7.86 22.99
C LEU A 218 -15.22 8.50 24.20
N ARG A 219 -15.59 7.77 25.25
CA ARG A 219 -16.11 8.34 26.51
C ARG A 219 -15.01 8.50 27.59
N VAL A 220 -13.89 7.78 27.51
CA VAL A 220 -12.83 7.72 28.55
C VAL A 220 -11.65 8.68 28.28
N GLY A 221 -11.91 9.88 27.76
CA GLY A 221 -10.84 10.84 27.44
C GLY A 221 -10.20 11.53 28.66
N GLY A 222 -9.25 10.88 29.34
CA GLY A 222 -8.37 11.47 30.35
C GLY A 222 -7.36 10.47 30.94
N LYS A 223 -6.06 10.80 30.92
CA LYS A 223 -4.90 9.95 31.37
C LYS A 223 -5.12 9.19 32.69
N PRO A 224 -4.52 7.99 32.85
CA PRO A 224 -4.09 7.49 34.15
C PRO A 224 -2.56 7.54 34.33
N ALA A 225 -2.11 7.87 35.54
CA ALA A 225 -0.73 7.72 36.03
C ALA A 225 -0.75 6.79 37.28
N PRO A 226 0.40 6.19 37.67
CA PRO A 226 0.47 4.80 38.14
C PRO A 226 0.39 4.63 39.66
N SER A 227 0.01 3.43 40.11
CA SER A 227 0.26 2.97 41.49
C SER A 227 0.39 1.44 41.57
N HIS A 228 1.55 0.95 42.02
CA HIS A 228 1.78 -0.40 42.57
C HIS A 228 1.46 -0.39 44.10
N PRO A 229 1.56 -1.51 44.85
CA PRO A 229 0.47 -2.45 45.10
C PRO A 229 0.13 -2.55 46.60
N GLY A 230 -1.09 -2.96 46.96
CA GLY A 230 -1.32 -3.51 48.30
C GLY A 230 -2.73 -3.37 48.89
N ARG A 231 -3.21 -4.53 49.36
CA ARG A 231 -4.17 -4.78 50.44
C ARG A 231 -5.66 -4.51 50.18
N ILE A 232 -6.36 -5.63 50.14
CA ILE A 232 -7.82 -5.77 50.30
C ILE A 232 -8.18 -5.50 51.78
N PRO A 233 -9.21 -4.68 52.08
CA PRO A 233 -9.89 -4.68 53.37
C PRO A 233 -11.30 -5.29 53.27
N LEU A 234 -11.65 -6.07 54.31
CA LEU A 234 -13.03 -6.48 54.64
C LEU A 234 -13.89 -5.26 55.04
N PRO A 235 -15.24 -5.36 54.95
CA PRO A 235 -16.13 -4.31 55.40
C PRO A 235 -16.38 -4.36 56.92
N THR A 236 -16.35 -3.20 57.56
CA THR A 236 -16.65 -2.97 58.98
C THR A 236 -18.08 -2.47 59.18
N MET A 237 -18.74 -2.96 60.24
CA MET A 237 -19.95 -2.37 60.85
C MET A 237 -19.59 -1.15 61.73
N PRO A 238 -20.52 -0.21 61.98
CA PRO A 238 -20.27 0.95 62.82
C PRO A 238 -20.51 0.69 64.32
N ALA A 239 -19.75 1.43 65.12
CA ALA A 239 -19.62 1.36 66.57
C ALA A 239 -20.54 2.33 67.33
N HIS A 240 -20.77 2.08 68.63
CA HIS A 240 -20.84 3.11 69.67
C HIS A 240 -20.41 2.54 71.05
N PRO A 241 -19.90 3.39 71.99
CA PRO A 241 -18.92 2.98 73.01
C PRO A 241 -19.48 3.15 74.46
N PRO A 242 -18.69 3.31 75.56
CA PRO A 242 -18.74 2.40 76.71
C PRO A 242 -19.14 3.07 78.04
N GLN A 243 -19.44 2.29 79.09
CA GLN A 243 -18.92 2.41 80.47
C GLN A 243 -19.84 1.84 81.58
N ALA A 244 -19.17 1.41 82.65
CA ALA A 244 -19.54 1.39 84.08
C ALA A 244 -19.94 0.04 84.73
N VAL A 245 -19.49 -0.06 85.98
CA VAL A 245 -19.10 -1.25 86.78
C VAL A 245 -20.21 -1.62 87.82
N PRO A 246 -20.03 -2.53 88.82
CA PRO A 246 -20.99 -3.56 89.25
C PRO A 246 -21.64 -3.20 90.63
N PRO A 247 -22.30 -4.08 91.46
CA PRO A 247 -21.66 -5.22 92.16
C PRO A 247 -22.57 -6.44 92.56
N ALA A 248 -21.91 -7.55 92.94
CA ALA A 248 -22.15 -8.52 94.05
C ALA A 248 -23.52 -9.24 94.20
N ALA A 249 -23.66 -10.48 94.72
CA ALA A 249 -22.81 -11.29 95.59
C ALA A 249 -23.23 -12.80 95.53
N GLY A 250 -22.31 -13.71 95.88
CA GLY A 250 -22.65 -15.10 96.24
C GLY A 250 -21.47 -16.10 96.16
N LYS A 251 -20.70 -16.20 97.25
CA LYS A 251 -19.58 -17.12 97.56
C LYS A 251 -19.97 -18.64 97.50
N PRO A 252 -19.08 -19.63 97.77
CA PRO A 252 -17.71 -19.91 97.27
C PRO A 252 -17.44 -21.41 96.88
N ALA A 253 -16.26 -21.64 96.27
CA ALA A 253 -15.37 -22.83 96.07
C ALA A 253 -15.65 -24.20 96.78
N PRO A 254 -15.11 -25.39 96.34
CA PRO A 254 -13.77 -25.57 95.75
C PRO A 254 -13.50 -26.71 94.71
N SER A 255 -12.31 -26.61 94.07
CA SER A 255 -11.37 -27.61 93.51
C SER A 255 -11.79 -28.99 92.94
N LYS A 256 -11.26 -29.27 91.73
CA LYS A 256 -10.96 -30.56 91.04
C LYS A 256 -10.55 -31.70 91.99
N PRO A 257 -10.89 -32.99 91.71
CA PRO A 257 -10.23 -33.77 90.65
C PRO A 257 -11.07 -34.90 90.01
N GLY A 258 -10.62 -35.44 88.86
CA GLY A 258 -11.02 -36.80 88.46
C GLY A 258 -11.41 -36.99 87.00
N ARG A 259 -10.58 -37.74 86.29
CA ARG A 259 -10.84 -38.39 85.01
C ARG A 259 -12.07 -39.30 85.14
N VAL A 260 -13.14 -39.05 84.39
CA VAL A 260 -14.29 -39.97 84.29
C VAL A 260 -14.16 -40.80 83.00
N PRO A 261 -14.31 -42.14 83.05
CA PRO A 261 -14.11 -43.03 81.90
C PRO A 261 -15.29 -43.02 80.94
N LEU A 262 -15.02 -43.36 79.68
CA LEU A 262 -16.03 -43.62 78.66
C LEU A 262 -17.01 -44.74 79.08
N PRO A 263 -18.29 -44.65 78.66
CA PRO A 263 -19.32 -45.64 78.99
C PRO A 263 -19.00 -47.02 78.39
N LYS A 264 -19.16 -48.05 79.23
CA LYS A 264 -19.02 -49.47 78.87
C LYS A 264 -20.11 -49.90 77.89
N THR A 265 -19.70 -50.34 76.71
CA THR A 265 -20.50 -51.07 75.73
C THR A 265 -20.91 -52.43 76.31
N PRO A 266 -22.16 -52.90 76.13
CA PRO A 266 -22.61 -54.19 76.64
C PRO A 266 -21.85 -55.36 76.02
N ALA A 267 -21.51 -56.35 76.86
CA ALA A 267 -20.85 -57.58 76.45
C ALA A 267 -21.77 -58.41 75.53
N ARG A 268 -21.29 -58.68 74.32
CA ARG A 268 -21.89 -59.63 73.37
C ARG A 268 -21.59 -61.06 73.86
N PRO A 269 -22.52 -62.03 73.74
CA PRO A 269 -22.25 -63.43 74.09
C PRO A 269 -21.06 -63.98 73.28
N PRO A 270 -20.30 -64.97 73.80
CA PRO A 270 -19.22 -65.57 73.04
C PRO A 270 -19.81 -66.27 71.81
N LEU A 271 -19.41 -65.81 70.61
CA LEU A 271 -19.63 -66.58 69.39
C LEU A 271 -18.80 -67.87 69.52
N ALA A 272 -19.48 -69.00 69.36
CA ALA A 272 -18.84 -70.30 69.23
C ALA A 272 -17.80 -70.26 68.10
N ALA A 273 -16.67 -70.92 68.31
CA ALA A 273 -15.67 -71.11 67.26
C ALA A 273 -16.33 -71.83 66.07
N PRO A 274 -16.13 -71.34 64.83
CA PRO A 274 -16.63 -72.04 63.65
C PRO A 274 -15.93 -73.41 63.55
N PRO A 275 -16.61 -74.45 63.05
CA PRO A 275 -16.02 -75.77 62.88
C PRO A 275 -14.81 -75.68 61.92
N ALA A 276 -13.74 -76.38 62.27
CA ALA A 276 -12.54 -76.46 61.46
C ALA A 276 -12.87 -77.08 60.09
N GLY A 277 -12.74 -76.30 59.01
CA GLY A 277 -12.87 -76.79 57.64
C GLY A 277 -13.48 -75.85 56.60
N GLU A 278 -13.95 -74.64 56.96
CA GLU A 278 -14.48 -73.69 55.98
C GLU A 278 -13.38 -72.76 55.45
N THR A 279 -12.86 -73.06 54.25
CA THR A 279 -12.05 -72.12 53.47
C THR A 279 -12.97 -71.01 52.97
N VAL A 280 -12.97 -69.84 53.63
CA VAL A 280 -13.68 -68.66 53.13
C VAL A 280 -12.92 -68.14 51.90
N PHE A 281 -13.49 -68.32 50.71
CA PHE A 281 -12.99 -67.69 49.49
C PHE A 281 -13.38 -66.21 49.51
N LEU A 282 -12.45 -65.35 49.90
CA LEU A 282 -12.60 -63.90 49.72
C LEU A 282 -12.15 -63.55 48.29
N VAL A 283 -13.09 -63.30 47.40
CA VAL A 283 -12.78 -62.75 46.07
C VAL A 283 -12.54 -61.25 46.24
N VAL A 284 -11.28 -60.83 46.16
CA VAL A 284 -10.94 -59.40 46.10
C VAL A 284 -11.23 -58.94 44.68
N GLU A 285 -12.20 -58.05 44.52
CA GLU A 285 -12.50 -57.45 43.22
C GLU A 285 -11.30 -56.64 42.72
N ARG A 286 -11.08 -56.68 41.41
CA ARG A 286 -10.00 -55.96 40.75
C ARG A 286 -10.36 -54.48 40.68
N VAL A 287 -9.51 -53.64 41.27
CA VAL A 287 -9.62 -52.18 41.29
C VAL A 287 -8.50 -51.60 40.44
N ALA A 288 -8.86 -50.87 39.39
CA ALA A 288 -7.91 -50.09 38.61
C ALA A 288 -7.62 -48.75 39.31
N SER A 289 -6.35 -48.33 39.29
CA SER A 289 -5.94 -46.98 39.70
C SER A 289 -4.64 -46.62 39.00
N VAL A 290 -4.54 -45.40 38.50
CA VAL A 290 -3.37 -44.88 37.78
C VAL A 290 -2.83 -43.63 38.46
N ASP A 291 -1.52 -43.45 38.42
CA ASP A 291 -0.79 -42.27 38.88
C ASP A 291 0.09 -41.72 37.75
N VAL A 292 -0.29 -40.58 37.16
CA VAL A 292 0.49 -39.82 36.17
C VAL A 292 1.20 -38.68 36.91
N SER A 293 2.52 -38.74 36.93
CA SER A 293 3.35 -37.84 37.74
C SER A 293 4.58 -37.32 36.97
N GLU A 294 5.36 -36.46 37.60
CA GLU A 294 6.59 -35.83 37.05
C GLU A 294 6.38 -34.89 35.84
N VAL A 295 5.14 -34.50 35.54
CA VAL A 295 4.81 -33.47 34.55
C VAL A 295 5.04 -32.08 35.16
N ARG A 296 5.85 -31.23 34.52
CA ARG A 296 6.05 -29.85 34.99
C ARG A 296 4.81 -29.01 34.70
N ALA A 297 4.53 -28.03 35.56
CA ALA A 297 3.40 -27.13 35.39
C ALA A 297 3.50 -26.24 34.13
N LYS A 298 4.73 -25.89 33.70
CA LYS A 298 4.98 -25.02 32.56
C LYS A 298 6.21 -25.44 31.77
N TYR A 299 6.08 -25.42 30.45
CA TYR A 299 7.16 -25.56 29.48
C TYR A 299 7.25 -24.30 28.62
N VAL A 300 8.46 -23.92 28.21
CA VAL A 300 8.71 -22.82 27.27
C VAL A 300 9.47 -23.39 26.09
N ALA A 301 9.06 -23.04 24.88
CA ALA A 301 9.70 -23.55 23.68
C ALA A 301 9.62 -22.58 22.52
N THR A 302 10.65 -22.59 21.68
CA THR A 302 10.68 -21.74 20.50
C THR A 302 9.67 -22.22 19.48
N SER A 303 8.90 -21.30 18.88
CA SER A 303 8.01 -21.63 17.76
C SER A 303 8.80 -22.32 16.64
N GLY A 304 8.28 -23.42 16.11
CA GLY A 304 8.96 -24.27 15.12
C GLY A 304 9.85 -25.38 15.66
N GLU A 305 10.25 -25.32 16.94
CA GLU A 305 11.07 -26.36 17.58
C GLU A 305 10.22 -27.52 18.13
N THR A 306 10.88 -28.63 18.47
CA THR A 306 10.22 -29.77 19.12
C THR A 306 10.39 -29.69 20.62
N ILE A 307 9.28 -29.80 21.35
CA ILE A 307 9.28 -29.94 22.81
C ILE A 307 9.33 -31.39 23.23
N VAL A 308 9.90 -31.59 24.41
CA VAL A 308 10.05 -32.89 25.06
C VAL A 308 9.48 -32.77 26.48
N VAL A 309 8.43 -33.53 26.75
CA VAL A 309 7.69 -33.51 28.02
C VAL A 309 7.81 -34.88 28.69
N PRO A 310 8.75 -35.07 29.64
CA PRO A 310 8.87 -36.32 30.38
C PRO A 310 7.74 -36.47 31.40
N PHE A 311 7.28 -37.71 31.61
CA PHE A 311 6.28 -38.06 32.61
C PHE A 311 6.40 -39.53 33.05
N VAL A 312 5.81 -39.86 34.20
CA VAL A 312 5.84 -41.23 34.76
C VAL A 312 4.42 -41.72 34.95
N VAL A 313 4.15 -42.95 34.51
CA VAL A 313 2.89 -43.65 34.75
C VAL A 313 3.13 -44.78 35.74
N ALA A 314 2.35 -44.82 36.81
CA ALA A 314 2.42 -45.85 37.83
C ALA A 314 1.07 -46.52 38.04
N ASN A 315 1.07 -47.85 38.10
CA ASN A 315 -0.12 -48.62 38.44
C ASN A 315 -0.31 -48.63 39.97
N ARG A 316 -1.40 -48.02 40.44
CA ARG A 316 -1.80 -48.00 41.86
C ARG A 316 -2.94 -48.96 42.16
N GLY A 317 -3.44 -49.69 41.15
CA GLY A 317 -4.48 -50.70 41.31
C GLY A 317 -3.97 -51.94 42.04
N ASN A 318 -4.87 -52.92 42.23
CA ASN A 318 -4.55 -54.18 42.91
C ASN A 318 -4.28 -55.35 41.95
N ALA A 319 -4.13 -55.09 40.64
CA ALA A 319 -3.80 -56.09 39.62
C ALA A 319 -2.97 -55.48 38.49
N GLU A 320 -2.35 -56.33 37.65
CA GLU A 320 -1.60 -55.92 36.46
C GLU A 320 -2.50 -55.25 35.42
N ASP A 321 -2.13 -54.07 34.93
CA ASP A 321 -2.92 -53.28 33.98
C ASP A 321 -2.05 -52.60 32.90
N ALA A 322 -2.67 -52.17 31.81
CA ALA A 322 -2.06 -51.32 30.79
C ALA A 322 -2.90 -50.05 30.61
N PHE A 323 -2.26 -48.93 30.33
CA PHE A 323 -2.92 -47.63 30.25
C PHE A 323 -2.80 -47.05 28.85
N GLN A 324 -3.92 -46.62 28.27
CA GLN A 324 -3.96 -45.89 27.02
C GLN A 324 -3.56 -44.43 27.26
N LEU A 325 -2.60 -43.94 26.46
CA LEU A 325 -2.03 -42.60 26.57
C LEU A 325 -2.67 -41.68 25.54
N THR A 326 -3.15 -40.53 25.99
CA THR A 326 -3.76 -39.49 25.15
C THR A 326 -3.29 -38.11 25.59
N SER A 327 -3.25 -37.16 24.65
CA SER A 327 -2.92 -35.75 24.93
C SER A 327 -4.02 -34.86 24.36
N THR A 328 -4.32 -33.77 25.05
CA THR A 328 -5.25 -32.75 24.55
C THR A 328 -4.57 -31.71 23.64
N LEU A 329 -3.27 -31.88 23.33
CA LEU A 329 -2.59 -31.02 22.36
C LEU A 329 -3.26 -31.10 20.98
N PRO A 330 -3.47 -29.95 20.30
CA PRO A 330 -4.02 -29.94 18.96
C PRO A 330 -3.16 -30.75 17.96
N PRO A 331 -3.76 -31.32 16.91
CA PRO A 331 -3.02 -32.07 15.88
C PRO A 331 -1.92 -31.26 15.18
N SER A 332 -2.02 -29.92 15.13
CA SER A 332 -0.97 -29.04 14.60
C SER A 332 0.36 -29.19 15.34
N PHE A 333 0.33 -29.66 16.60
CA PHE A 333 1.51 -29.93 17.40
C PHE A 333 2.13 -31.31 17.14
N GLN A 334 1.48 -32.18 16.35
CA GLN A 334 1.94 -33.54 16.04
C GLN A 334 2.41 -34.32 17.29
N PRO A 335 1.57 -34.45 18.34
CA PRO A 335 1.97 -35.09 19.59
C PRO A 335 2.19 -36.60 19.38
N ALA A 336 3.30 -37.12 19.91
CA ALA A 336 3.62 -38.54 19.92
C ALA A 336 4.28 -38.95 21.24
N PHE A 337 3.90 -40.12 21.77
CA PHE A 337 4.48 -40.66 23.00
C PHE A 337 5.55 -41.68 22.69
N PHE A 338 6.55 -41.76 23.55
CA PHE A 338 7.67 -42.69 23.44
C PHE A 338 8.01 -43.23 24.82
N HIS A 339 8.47 -44.48 24.88
CA HIS A 339 8.82 -45.14 26.14
C HIS A 339 10.27 -44.86 26.49
N ASP A 340 10.52 -44.20 27.62
CA ASP A 340 11.87 -43.84 28.07
C ASP A 340 12.43 -44.94 28.99
N VAL A 341 12.89 -46.03 28.37
CA VAL A 341 13.42 -47.20 29.10
C VAL A 341 14.68 -46.85 29.90
N VAL A 342 15.51 -45.96 29.36
CA VAL A 342 16.82 -45.62 29.93
C VAL A 342 16.71 -44.49 30.97
N GLY A 343 15.61 -43.73 30.97
CA GLY A 343 15.36 -42.64 31.90
C GLY A 343 16.17 -41.38 31.59
N THR A 344 16.58 -41.19 30.33
CA THR A 344 17.42 -40.06 29.90
C THR A 344 16.59 -38.83 29.55
N GLY A 345 15.26 -38.98 29.41
CA GLY A 345 14.39 -37.95 28.85
C GLY A 345 14.68 -37.64 27.38
N GLN A 346 15.51 -38.45 26.71
CA GLN A 346 15.87 -38.32 25.31
C GLN A 346 15.49 -39.60 24.57
N VAL A 347 14.80 -39.43 23.45
CA VAL A 347 14.26 -40.53 22.66
C VAL A 347 14.87 -40.45 21.26
N SER A 348 15.46 -41.56 20.80
CA SER A 348 16.01 -41.64 19.45
C SER A 348 14.91 -41.48 18.40
N VAL A 349 15.22 -40.84 17.27
CA VAL A 349 14.23 -40.59 16.19
C VAL A 349 13.65 -41.89 15.61
N GLU A 350 14.36 -43.01 15.78
CA GLU A 350 14.03 -44.33 15.25
C GLU A 350 13.12 -45.16 16.19
N GLU A 351 12.89 -44.70 17.43
CA GLU A 351 12.02 -45.44 18.35
C GLU A 351 10.54 -45.30 17.94
N PRO A 352 9.76 -46.40 17.95
CA PRO A 352 8.37 -46.35 17.55
C PRO A 352 7.54 -45.55 18.56
N ALA A 353 6.63 -44.71 18.05
CA ALA A 353 5.66 -44.03 18.90
C ALA A 353 4.70 -45.07 19.53
N VAL A 354 4.42 -44.88 20.82
CA VAL A 354 3.50 -45.72 21.59
C VAL A 354 2.20 -44.98 21.82
N THR A 355 1.11 -45.72 21.95
CA THR A 355 -0.22 -45.18 22.35
C THR A 355 -0.70 -45.79 23.66
N GLU A 356 0.06 -46.73 24.21
CA GLU A 356 -0.24 -47.46 25.43
C GLU A 356 1.03 -47.81 26.20
N THR A 357 0.89 -48.00 27.51
CA THR A 357 1.97 -48.49 28.36
C THR A 357 2.17 -50.01 28.16
N PRO A 358 3.35 -50.56 28.46
CA PRO A 358 3.46 -52.00 28.70
C PRO A 358 2.58 -52.38 29.90
N ARG A 359 2.36 -53.68 30.09
CA ARG A 359 1.65 -54.15 31.28
C ARG A 359 2.48 -53.82 32.53
N LEU A 360 1.86 -53.10 33.46
CA LEU A 360 2.47 -52.67 34.71
C LEU A 360 1.86 -53.48 35.85
N GLY A 361 2.70 -54.20 36.58
CA GLY A 361 2.34 -54.86 37.83
C GLY A 361 1.98 -53.85 38.94
N ILE A 362 1.51 -54.37 40.07
CA ILE A 362 1.06 -53.57 41.23
C ILE A 362 2.22 -52.69 41.72
N GLY A 363 2.03 -51.38 41.76
CA GLY A 363 3.06 -50.42 42.18
C GLY A 363 4.19 -50.18 41.17
N GLN A 364 4.19 -50.88 40.03
CA GLN A 364 5.21 -50.69 39.00
C GLN A 364 5.04 -49.33 38.31
N ARG A 365 6.16 -48.69 37.97
CA ARG A 365 6.23 -47.40 37.29
C ARG A 365 7.01 -47.52 35.98
N ALA A 366 6.58 -46.80 34.95
CA ALA A 366 7.28 -46.68 33.68
C ALA A 366 7.40 -45.20 33.27
N ARG A 367 8.52 -44.85 32.62
CA ARG A 367 8.81 -43.47 32.19
C ARG A 367 8.49 -43.30 30.72
N PHE A 368 7.95 -42.15 30.38
CA PHE A 368 7.54 -41.81 29.03
C PHE A 368 7.92 -40.38 28.70
N VAL A 369 7.96 -40.11 27.41
CA VAL A 369 8.22 -38.79 26.86
C VAL A 369 7.15 -38.49 25.81
N LEU A 370 6.52 -37.33 25.94
CA LEU A 370 5.70 -36.75 24.89
C LEU A 370 6.56 -35.79 24.06
N ARG A 371 6.71 -36.06 22.77
CA ARG A 371 7.29 -35.13 21.80
C ARG A 371 6.17 -34.43 21.03
N ALA A 372 6.33 -33.13 20.84
CA ALA A 372 5.40 -32.34 20.03
C ALA A 372 6.15 -31.21 19.32
N ARG A 373 5.80 -30.90 18.08
CA ARG A 373 6.38 -29.81 17.31
C ARG A 373 5.57 -28.54 17.50
N VAL A 374 6.17 -27.47 18.01
CA VAL A 374 5.47 -26.19 18.17
C VAL A 374 5.23 -25.58 16.78
N PRO A 375 4.00 -25.18 16.42
CA PRO A 375 3.74 -24.52 15.15
C PRO A 375 4.56 -23.24 15.00
N VAL A 376 4.99 -22.92 13.77
CA VAL A 376 5.89 -21.78 13.51
C VAL A 376 5.18 -20.44 13.61
N GLU A 377 3.87 -20.41 13.43
CA GLU A 377 2.98 -19.24 13.47
C GLU A 377 2.61 -18.78 14.89
N MET A 378 3.04 -19.53 15.90
CA MET A 378 2.75 -19.22 17.31
C MET A 378 3.45 -17.93 17.73
N SER A 379 2.67 -16.95 18.18
CA SER A 379 3.18 -15.65 18.64
C SER A 379 3.86 -15.75 20.01
N ASP A 380 4.76 -14.81 20.30
CA ASP A 380 5.51 -14.79 21.55
C ASP A 380 4.58 -14.66 22.77
N GLY A 381 4.85 -15.46 23.80
CA GLY A 381 4.08 -15.48 25.03
C GLY A 381 2.72 -16.18 24.94
N PHE A 382 2.32 -16.70 23.77
CA PHE A 382 1.07 -17.47 23.65
C PHE A 382 1.14 -18.73 24.52
N ALA A 383 0.14 -18.93 25.37
CA ALA A 383 0.06 -20.05 26.29
C ALA A 383 -0.99 -21.07 25.82
N GLN A 384 -0.54 -22.28 25.48
CA GLN A 384 -1.38 -23.44 25.16
C GLN A 384 -1.44 -24.38 26.38
N ALA A 385 -2.58 -24.43 27.05
CA ALA A 385 -2.84 -25.44 28.07
C ALA A 385 -3.09 -26.80 27.40
N PHE A 386 -2.56 -27.88 27.99
CA PHE A 386 -2.85 -29.24 27.58
C PHE A 386 -2.68 -30.22 28.73
N GLU A 387 -3.21 -31.42 28.57
CA GLU A 387 -3.16 -32.47 29.58
C GLU A 387 -2.66 -33.78 28.98
N ILE A 388 -1.88 -34.52 29.76
CA ILE A 388 -1.50 -35.90 29.44
C ILE A 388 -2.42 -36.81 30.25
N LYS A 389 -3.21 -37.64 29.56
CA LYS A 389 -4.19 -38.53 30.19
C LYS A 389 -3.81 -39.99 29.99
N ALA A 390 -3.77 -40.73 31.09
CA ALA A 390 -3.65 -42.18 31.10
C ALA A 390 -4.99 -42.80 31.51
N THR A 391 -5.52 -43.72 30.71
CA THR A 391 -6.81 -44.39 30.95
C THR A 391 -6.60 -45.90 31.07
N SER A 392 -7.13 -46.54 32.10
CA SER A 392 -6.99 -47.99 32.28
C SER A 392 -7.66 -48.76 31.13
N LYS A 393 -7.00 -49.81 30.64
CA LYS A 393 -7.60 -50.74 29.68
C LYS A 393 -8.58 -51.73 30.32
N TYR A 394 -8.39 -52.03 31.61
CA TYR A 394 -9.33 -52.87 32.35
C TYR A 394 -10.64 -52.14 32.66
N ASP A 395 -10.55 -50.91 33.15
CA ASP A 395 -11.71 -50.06 33.47
C ASP A 395 -11.52 -48.66 32.88
N GLN A 396 -12.21 -48.41 31.76
CA GLN A 396 -12.11 -47.15 31.03
C GLN A 396 -12.65 -45.93 31.80
N SER A 397 -13.41 -46.15 32.89
CA SER A 397 -13.85 -45.06 33.78
C SER A 397 -12.71 -44.53 34.65
N VAL A 398 -11.67 -45.35 34.88
CA VAL A 398 -10.50 -44.97 35.66
C VAL A 398 -9.48 -44.32 34.75
N SER A 399 -9.29 -43.01 34.95
CA SER A 399 -8.26 -42.24 34.26
C SER A 399 -7.73 -41.13 35.15
N GLN A 400 -6.51 -40.69 34.86
CA GLN A 400 -5.94 -39.50 35.46
C GLN A 400 -5.32 -38.63 34.37
N ALA A 401 -5.54 -37.34 34.50
CA ALA A 401 -4.94 -36.32 33.65
C ALA A 401 -3.92 -35.52 34.46
N ALA A 402 -2.78 -35.22 33.83
CA ALA A 402 -1.77 -34.33 34.36
C ALA A 402 -1.76 -33.04 33.53
N PRO A 403 -2.30 -31.92 34.05
CA PRO A 403 -2.37 -30.66 33.32
C PRO A 403 -1.02 -29.94 33.29
N THR A 404 -0.76 -29.26 32.18
CA THR A 404 0.44 -28.44 31.99
C THR A 404 0.16 -27.32 30.99
N THR A 405 1.11 -26.39 30.84
CA THR A 405 1.00 -25.27 29.90
C THR A 405 2.29 -25.13 29.10
N LEU A 406 2.15 -25.07 27.79
CA LEU A 406 3.23 -24.71 26.87
C LEU A 406 3.13 -23.21 26.57
N VAL A 407 4.20 -22.46 26.83
CA VAL A 407 4.32 -21.06 26.41
C VAL A 407 5.27 -20.98 25.22
N ALA A 408 4.78 -20.47 24.10
CA ALA A 408 5.59 -20.23 22.92
C ALA A 408 6.55 -19.05 23.16
N SER A 409 7.80 -19.24 22.78
CA SER A 409 8.81 -18.20 22.68
C SER A 409 9.04 -17.93 21.20
N ALA A 410 8.90 -16.69 20.75
CA ALA A 410 9.03 -16.34 19.35
C ALA A 410 9.64 -14.94 19.20
N PRO A 411 10.30 -14.64 18.06
CA PRO A 411 10.69 -13.27 17.78
C PRO A 411 9.44 -12.41 17.50
N SER A 412 9.47 -11.16 17.95
CA SER A 412 8.45 -10.15 17.64
C SER A 412 9.14 -8.89 17.14
N LEU A 413 9.24 -8.78 15.83
CA LEU A 413 9.92 -7.65 15.18
C LEU A 413 9.01 -6.43 15.16
N ARG A 414 9.48 -5.34 15.75
CA ARG A 414 8.81 -4.04 15.72
C ARG A 414 9.70 -3.03 15.03
N GLY A 415 9.07 -2.06 14.39
CA GLY A 415 9.82 -0.95 13.83
C GLY A 415 9.03 0.33 13.76
N THR A 416 9.77 1.43 13.67
CA THR A 416 9.24 2.77 13.46
C THR A 416 10.05 3.44 12.37
N LEU A 417 9.37 4.06 11.41
CA LEU A 417 10.00 4.78 10.31
C LEU A 417 9.77 6.28 10.48
N SER A 418 10.85 7.02 10.72
CA SER A 418 10.83 8.49 10.80
C SER A 418 11.46 9.10 9.56
N VAL A 419 10.98 10.28 9.17
CA VAL A 419 11.55 11.11 8.10
C VAL A 419 12.10 12.39 8.72
N ASP A 420 13.19 12.92 8.17
CA ASP A 420 13.82 14.16 8.63
C ASP A 420 12.91 15.39 8.46
N ARG A 421 12.19 15.46 7.33
CA ARG A 421 11.31 16.58 6.98
C ARG A 421 10.06 16.09 6.25
N THR A 422 8.94 16.80 6.44
CA THR A 422 7.65 16.44 5.81
C THR A 422 7.26 17.36 4.66
N ASN A 423 7.99 18.43 4.38
CA ASN A 423 7.77 19.29 3.21
C ASN A 423 9.05 19.34 2.39
N VAL A 424 8.95 19.04 1.10
CA VAL A 424 10.11 18.93 0.21
C VAL A 424 9.82 19.45 -1.18
N LYS A 425 10.85 19.92 -1.87
CA LYS A 425 10.77 20.35 -3.26
C LYS A 425 11.39 19.28 -4.19
N PRO A 426 11.02 19.27 -5.48
CA PRO A 426 11.74 18.47 -6.48
C PRO A 426 13.25 18.75 -6.40
N GLY A 427 14.05 17.68 -6.47
CA GLY A 427 15.51 17.75 -6.37
C GLY A 427 16.08 17.68 -4.94
N ASP A 428 15.27 17.91 -3.90
CA ASP A 428 15.70 17.83 -2.50
C ASP A 428 16.10 16.40 -2.08
N THR A 429 16.90 16.29 -1.04
CA THR A 429 17.23 15.02 -0.37
C THR A 429 16.38 14.83 0.90
N LEU A 430 15.84 13.62 1.05
CA LEU A 430 15.09 13.13 2.21
C LEU A 430 15.84 11.99 2.87
N SER A 431 15.91 12.00 4.20
CA SER A 431 16.54 10.97 5.00
C SER A 431 15.51 10.26 5.87
N TYR A 432 15.35 8.96 5.67
CA TYR A 432 14.48 8.10 6.45
C TYR A 432 15.31 7.25 7.40
N THR A 433 14.87 7.14 8.65
CA THR A 433 15.49 6.27 9.66
C THR A 433 14.48 5.24 10.13
N LEU A 434 14.74 3.98 9.80
CA LEU A 434 14.00 2.82 10.28
C LEU A 434 14.67 2.31 11.55
N SER A 435 14.01 2.46 12.69
CA SER A 435 14.44 1.83 13.95
C SER A 435 13.73 0.49 14.10
N LEU A 436 14.48 -0.58 14.29
CA LEU A 436 14.04 -1.96 14.44
C LEU A 436 14.33 -2.46 15.84
N THR A 437 13.45 -3.28 16.40
CA THR A 437 13.64 -3.91 17.70
C THR A 437 13.02 -5.30 17.71
N ASN A 438 13.73 -6.29 18.25
CA ASN A 438 13.12 -7.57 18.58
C ASN A 438 12.52 -7.49 19.99
N ALA A 439 11.20 -7.35 20.08
CA ALA A 439 10.46 -7.29 21.33
C ALA A 439 10.01 -8.69 21.84
N GLY A 440 10.34 -9.75 21.11
CA GLY A 440 9.98 -11.12 21.46
C GLY A 440 11.02 -11.79 22.36
N SER A 441 10.67 -12.97 22.87
CA SER A 441 11.49 -13.74 23.82
C SER A 441 12.47 -14.71 23.15
N ALA A 442 12.41 -14.87 21.82
CA ALA A 442 13.34 -15.68 21.03
C ALA A 442 14.17 -14.83 20.04
N ASP A 443 15.28 -15.39 19.56
CA ASP A 443 16.12 -14.74 18.56
C ASP A 443 15.41 -14.63 17.20
N ALA A 444 15.42 -13.44 16.61
CA ALA A 444 15.00 -13.26 15.22
C ALA A 444 16.17 -13.61 14.30
N SER A 445 16.14 -14.83 13.75
CA SER A 445 17.10 -15.31 12.77
C SER A 445 16.48 -15.35 11.38
N SER A 446 17.26 -15.00 10.35
CA SER A 446 16.79 -14.97 8.95
C SER A 446 15.60 -14.04 8.70
N ALA A 447 15.50 -12.97 9.51
CA ALA A 447 14.51 -11.94 9.31
C ALA A 447 14.84 -11.10 8.07
N ARG A 448 13.81 -10.66 7.35
CA ARG A 448 13.94 -9.82 6.16
C ARG A 448 13.24 -8.48 6.35
N VAL A 449 13.86 -7.43 5.84
CA VAL A 449 13.28 -6.09 5.79
C VAL A 449 13.12 -5.73 4.32
N VAL A 450 11.89 -5.49 3.89
CA VAL A 450 11.58 -5.08 2.52
C VAL A 450 11.00 -3.68 2.57
N VAL A 451 11.67 -2.72 1.93
CA VAL A 451 11.25 -1.33 1.84
C VAL A 451 10.78 -1.06 0.43
N ALA A 452 9.55 -0.57 0.29
CA ALA A 452 8.96 -0.12 -0.97
C ALA A 452 8.74 1.41 -0.92
N TYR A 453 9.22 2.11 -1.96
CA TYR A 453 9.14 3.56 -2.07
C TYR A 453 8.46 3.98 -3.39
N PRO A 454 7.85 5.16 -3.46
CA PRO A 454 7.20 5.62 -4.69
C PRO A 454 8.22 6.04 -5.75
N GLY A 455 7.84 5.96 -7.03
CA GLY A 455 8.72 6.33 -8.16
C GLY A 455 9.13 7.81 -8.22
N ALA A 456 8.47 8.67 -7.44
CA ALA A 456 8.90 10.06 -7.23
C ALA A 456 10.20 10.18 -6.40
N LEU A 457 10.66 9.09 -5.77
CA LEU A 457 11.92 9.03 -5.04
C LEU A 457 12.95 8.20 -5.79
N ARG A 458 14.20 8.63 -5.72
CA ARG A 458 15.37 7.88 -6.18
C ARG A 458 16.27 7.62 -4.99
N LEU A 459 16.52 6.35 -4.66
CA LEU A 459 17.43 6.00 -3.57
C LEU A 459 18.85 6.47 -3.95
N THR A 460 19.50 7.20 -3.04
CA THR A 460 20.90 7.62 -3.20
C THR A 460 21.83 6.77 -2.35
N GLU A 461 21.43 6.48 -1.11
CA GLU A 461 22.26 5.73 -0.17
C GLU A 461 21.40 4.90 0.79
N ALA A 462 21.94 3.76 1.21
CA ALA A 462 21.36 2.87 2.20
C ALA A 462 22.45 2.41 3.17
N ALA A 463 22.25 2.64 4.47
CA ALA A 463 23.18 2.26 5.53
C ALA A 463 22.46 1.48 6.64
N PRO A 464 22.85 0.23 6.96
CA PRO A 464 23.88 -0.57 6.30
C PRO A 464 23.51 -0.93 4.85
N SER A 465 24.49 -1.42 4.08
CA SER A 465 24.29 -1.82 2.69
C SER A 465 23.17 -2.86 2.56
N SER A 466 22.32 -2.70 1.55
CA SER A 466 21.23 -3.62 1.25
C SER A 466 21.74 -4.95 0.72
N THR A 467 21.01 -6.03 1.01
CA THR A 467 21.28 -7.36 0.45
C THR A 467 20.89 -7.42 -1.03
N SER A 468 19.78 -6.79 -1.40
CA SER A 468 19.33 -6.69 -2.79
C SER A 468 18.52 -5.42 -3.01
N MET A 469 18.56 -4.89 -4.22
CA MET A 469 17.83 -3.70 -4.64
C MET A 469 17.28 -3.89 -6.05
N ASP A 470 16.00 -3.58 -6.23
CA ASP A 470 15.33 -3.53 -7.54
C ASP A 470 14.84 -2.10 -7.80
N PRO A 471 15.57 -1.32 -8.63
CA PRO A 471 15.19 0.04 -8.98
C PRO A 471 13.92 0.14 -9.83
N GLN A 472 13.54 -0.91 -10.57
CA GLN A 472 12.34 -0.91 -11.42
C GLN A 472 11.08 -1.13 -10.60
N LEU A 473 11.16 -2.01 -9.59
CA LEU A 473 10.07 -2.26 -8.65
C LEU A 473 10.05 -1.25 -7.49
N HIS A 474 11.06 -0.38 -7.40
CA HIS A 474 11.26 0.57 -6.30
C HIS A 474 11.27 -0.13 -4.93
N THR A 475 12.06 -1.21 -4.84
CA THR A 475 12.17 -2.03 -3.61
C THR A 475 13.62 -2.24 -3.19
N VAL A 476 13.89 -2.18 -1.90
CA VAL A 476 15.19 -2.49 -1.30
C VAL A 476 14.99 -3.51 -0.18
N THR A 477 15.86 -4.51 -0.13
CA THR A 477 15.76 -5.64 0.79
C THR A 477 17.03 -5.83 1.60
N TRP A 478 16.87 -6.08 2.90
CA TRP A 478 17.94 -6.53 3.81
C TRP A 478 17.59 -7.88 4.40
N GLU A 479 18.56 -8.77 4.43
CA GLU A 479 18.57 -9.95 5.29
C GLU A 479 19.29 -9.59 6.58
N LEU A 480 18.55 -9.61 7.69
CA LEU A 480 19.08 -9.24 8.99
C LEU A 480 19.90 -10.39 9.58
N ALA A 481 21.11 -10.08 10.03
CA ALA A 481 21.83 -10.98 10.93
C ALA A 481 21.03 -11.20 12.22
N ARG A 482 21.26 -12.34 12.89
CA ARG A 482 20.60 -12.73 14.16
C ARG A 482 20.40 -11.53 15.09
N MET A 483 19.16 -11.26 15.47
CA MET A 483 18.77 -10.22 16.44
C MET A 483 18.26 -10.87 17.73
N PRO A 484 19.05 -10.86 18.81
CA PRO A 484 18.61 -11.35 20.12
C PRO A 484 17.39 -10.57 20.67
N PRO A 485 16.67 -11.12 21.68
CA PRO A 485 15.65 -10.40 22.42
C PRO A 485 16.15 -9.04 22.91
N ASN A 486 15.32 -8.01 22.75
CA ASN A 486 15.59 -6.60 23.05
C ASN A 486 16.71 -5.94 22.24
N ASP A 487 17.31 -6.62 21.26
CA ASP A 487 18.29 -6.01 20.35
C ASP A 487 17.63 -4.92 19.50
N ARG A 488 18.38 -3.85 19.22
CA ARG A 488 17.92 -2.69 18.45
C ARG A 488 18.88 -2.40 17.30
N ARG A 489 18.31 -2.17 16.12
CA ARG A 489 19.08 -1.82 14.92
C ARG A 489 18.45 -0.64 14.21
N ALA A 490 19.26 0.11 13.48
CA ALA A 490 18.78 1.21 12.66
C ALA A 490 19.21 1.00 11.21
N VAL A 491 18.32 1.32 10.27
CA VAL A 491 18.61 1.41 8.84
C VAL A 491 18.28 2.82 8.40
N ARG A 492 19.27 3.51 7.82
CA ARG A 492 19.12 4.83 7.23
C ARG A 492 19.01 4.71 5.72
N LEU A 493 18.09 5.47 5.15
CA LEU A 493 17.79 5.52 3.72
C LEU A 493 17.74 6.97 3.28
N ASP A 494 18.66 7.34 2.40
CA ASP A 494 18.68 8.66 1.81
C ASP A 494 18.12 8.57 0.38
N PHE A 495 17.14 9.42 0.09
CA PHE A 495 16.46 9.51 -1.19
C PHE A 495 16.59 10.92 -1.76
N ARG A 496 16.69 11.03 -3.07
CA ARG A 496 16.49 12.29 -3.80
C ARG A 496 15.09 12.32 -4.41
N VAL A 497 14.37 13.41 -4.21
CA VAL A 497 13.07 13.66 -4.83
C VAL A 497 13.29 13.91 -6.32
N GLY A 498 12.56 13.22 -7.18
CA GLY A 498 12.63 13.38 -8.63
C GLY A 498 12.32 14.81 -9.05
N GLU A 499 13.01 15.30 -10.08
CA GLU A 499 12.76 16.63 -10.67
C GLU A 499 11.34 16.72 -11.30
N ASP A 500 10.75 15.57 -11.62
CA ASP A 500 9.41 15.38 -12.15
C ASP A 500 8.32 15.17 -11.08
N ALA A 501 8.68 15.22 -9.78
CA ALA A 501 7.74 15.05 -8.68
C ALA A 501 6.69 16.17 -8.66
N LEU A 502 5.42 15.79 -8.71
CA LEU A 502 4.31 16.73 -8.88
C LEU A 502 3.98 17.46 -7.57
N ALA A 503 3.52 18.70 -7.69
CA ALA A 503 3.00 19.49 -6.57
C ALA A 503 1.87 18.75 -5.83
N ASP A 504 1.83 18.91 -4.51
CA ASP A 504 0.84 18.29 -3.61
C ASP A 504 0.85 16.75 -3.60
N GLN A 505 1.87 16.11 -4.17
CA GLN A 505 2.04 14.67 -4.10
C GLN A 505 2.42 14.23 -2.69
N ASP A 506 1.68 13.24 -2.16
CA ASP A 506 2.01 12.57 -0.91
C ASP A 506 3.06 11.48 -1.15
N ILE A 507 4.15 11.54 -0.40
CA ILE A 507 5.24 10.59 -0.36
C ILE A 507 5.11 9.77 0.93
N VAL A 508 4.93 8.47 0.76
CA VAL A 508 4.85 7.50 1.87
C VAL A 508 5.69 6.28 1.51
N ILE A 509 6.56 5.89 2.44
CA ILE A 509 7.36 4.67 2.32
C ILE A 509 6.71 3.57 3.16
N ARG A 510 6.64 2.36 2.60
CA ARG A 510 6.17 1.18 3.29
C ARG A 510 7.33 0.24 3.55
N VAL A 511 7.43 -0.25 4.77
CA VAL A 511 8.35 -1.28 5.19
C VAL A 511 7.55 -2.51 5.58
N VAL A 512 8.06 -3.68 5.21
CA VAL A 512 7.55 -4.97 5.60
C VAL A 512 8.68 -5.72 6.28
N LEU A 513 8.50 -6.02 7.56
CA LEU A 513 9.38 -6.86 8.36
C LEU A 513 8.84 -8.28 8.25
N GLN A 514 9.68 -9.23 7.85
CA GLN A 514 9.30 -10.63 7.70
C GLN A 514 10.16 -11.50 8.61
N SER A 515 9.51 -12.38 9.35
CA SER A 515 10.15 -13.39 10.17
C SER A 515 9.67 -14.79 9.73
N PRO A 516 10.55 -15.79 9.61
CA PRO A 516 10.12 -17.16 9.30
C PRO A 516 9.38 -17.83 10.47
N VAL A 517 9.55 -17.31 11.68
CA VAL A 517 9.03 -17.87 12.94
C VAL A 517 8.30 -16.77 13.71
N GLY A 518 7.22 -17.13 14.38
CA GLY A 518 6.39 -16.24 15.18
C GLY A 518 5.47 -15.37 14.33
N GLU A 519 5.44 -14.08 14.67
CA GLU A 519 4.70 -13.08 13.90
C GLU A 519 5.39 -12.87 12.54
N GLN A 520 4.84 -13.51 11.51
CA GLN A 520 5.56 -13.68 10.25
C GLN A 520 5.73 -12.38 9.46
N THR A 521 4.82 -11.41 9.60
CA THR A 521 4.89 -10.17 8.82
C THR A 521 4.31 -8.98 9.58
N VAL A 522 5.10 -7.90 9.67
CA VAL A 522 4.70 -6.63 10.27
C VAL A 522 4.93 -5.51 9.26
N SER A 523 3.91 -4.66 9.03
CA SER A 523 4.04 -3.50 8.14
C SER A 523 4.20 -2.21 8.93
N VAL A 524 5.20 -1.41 8.55
CA VAL A 524 5.47 -0.08 9.09
C VAL A 524 5.35 0.91 7.94
N VAL A 525 4.75 2.07 8.18
CA VAL A 525 4.64 3.16 7.19
C VAL A 525 5.30 4.41 7.74
N SER A 526 5.88 5.22 6.86
CA SER A 526 6.41 6.53 7.24
C SER A 526 5.28 7.51 7.53
N ALA A 527 5.63 8.63 8.18
CA ALA A 527 4.83 9.83 8.06
C ALA A 527 4.71 10.27 6.59
N VAL A 528 3.64 11.01 6.28
CA VAL A 528 3.42 11.56 4.94
C VAL A 528 4.34 12.77 4.77
N ALA A 529 5.24 12.70 3.79
CA ALA A 529 5.96 13.87 3.29
C ALA A 529 5.24 14.42 2.05
N LYS A 530 5.11 15.73 1.94
CA LYS A 530 4.36 16.40 0.88
C LYS A 530 5.31 17.17 -0.04
N VAL A 531 5.13 17.01 -1.34
CA VAL A 531 5.86 17.78 -2.35
C VAL A 531 5.28 19.18 -2.45
N GLU A 532 6.10 20.18 -2.14
CA GLU A 532 5.75 21.58 -2.27
C GLU A 532 5.61 21.98 -3.74
N ALA A 533 4.67 22.89 -3.99
CA ALA A 533 4.47 23.44 -5.31
C ALA A 533 5.56 24.49 -5.62
N VAL A 534 6.38 24.24 -6.64
CA VAL A 534 7.43 25.14 -7.16
C VAL A 534 7.02 25.67 -8.53
N ALA A 535 6.87 27.00 -8.63
CA ALA A 535 6.50 27.65 -9.90
C ALA A 535 7.75 27.89 -10.72
N ALA A 536 7.70 27.58 -12.01
CA ALA A 536 8.76 27.91 -12.96
C ALA A 536 8.17 28.02 -14.37
N VAL A 537 8.69 28.96 -15.14
CA VAL A 537 8.24 29.24 -16.51
C VAL A 537 9.45 29.47 -17.40
N ARG A 538 9.35 29.03 -18.64
CA ARG A 538 10.35 29.30 -19.67
C ARG A 538 9.66 29.88 -20.90
N VAL A 539 10.07 31.08 -21.29
CA VAL A 539 9.71 31.70 -22.56
C VAL A 539 10.87 31.52 -23.53
N VAL A 540 10.57 31.13 -24.77
CA VAL A 540 11.55 31.00 -25.86
C VAL A 540 11.04 31.77 -27.07
N GLY A 541 11.81 32.76 -27.52
CA GLY A 541 11.64 33.43 -28.81
C GLY A 541 12.69 32.95 -29.81
N GLY A 542 12.36 32.93 -31.10
CA GLY A 542 13.32 32.55 -32.14
C GLY A 542 14.50 33.52 -32.24
N GLU A 543 15.72 33.00 -32.38
CA GLU A 543 16.97 33.79 -32.30
C GLU A 543 17.23 34.67 -33.54
N ALA A 544 16.64 34.35 -34.68
CA ALA A 544 16.87 35.10 -35.92
C ALA A 544 16.16 36.46 -35.89
N ALA A 545 16.94 37.51 -36.18
CA ALA A 545 16.42 38.83 -36.48
C ALA A 545 15.51 38.77 -37.72
N ARG A 546 14.39 39.49 -37.67
CA ARG A 546 13.44 39.57 -38.79
C ARG A 546 13.51 40.95 -39.43
N THR A 547 13.79 40.99 -40.71
CA THR A 547 13.68 42.22 -41.51
C THR A 547 12.21 42.52 -41.77
N VAL A 548 11.81 43.78 -41.56
CA VAL A 548 10.42 44.24 -41.68
C VAL A 548 10.34 45.58 -42.42
N PHE A 549 9.22 45.83 -43.08
CA PHE A 549 8.99 47.07 -43.84
C PHE A 549 7.99 48.01 -43.13
N PRO A 550 8.08 49.33 -43.31
CA PRO A 550 7.07 50.26 -42.79
C PRO A 550 5.65 49.88 -43.27
N ARG A 551 4.67 49.97 -42.37
CA ARG A 551 3.26 49.54 -42.57
C ARG A 551 3.05 48.02 -42.70
N GLU A 552 4.08 47.19 -42.59
CA GLU A 552 3.93 45.73 -42.52
C GLU A 552 3.30 45.32 -41.18
N THR A 553 2.40 44.32 -41.22
CA THR A 553 1.95 43.61 -40.01
C THR A 553 2.78 42.34 -39.84
N VAL A 554 3.43 42.22 -38.70
CA VAL A 554 4.45 41.22 -38.43
C VAL A 554 3.99 40.30 -37.31
N TYR A 555 4.19 38.99 -37.49
CA TYR A 555 3.88 37.96 -36.50
C TYR A 555 5.16 37.32 -35.98
N LEU A 556 5.39 37.41 -34.67
CA LEU A 556 6.58 36.86 -34.03
C LEU A 556 6.20 35.67 -33.13
N PRO A 557 6.60 34.44 -33.46
CA PRO A 557 6.31 33.28 -32.63
C PRO A 557 7.18 33.24 -31.37
N PHE A 558 6.53 32.88 -30.26
CA PHE A 558 7.10 32.57 -28.96
C PHE A 558 6.50 31.28 -28.42
N THR A 559 7.28 30.53 -27.64
CA THR A 559 6.80 29.35 -26.90
C THR A 559 6.88 29.65 -25.41
N VAL A 560 5.80 29.40 -24.68
CA VAL A 560 5.76 29.48 -23.22
C VAL A 560 5.53 28.08 -22.67
N ARG A 561 6.45 27.60 -21.83
CA ARG A 561 6.40 26.28 -21.20
C ARG A 561 6.34 26.42 -19.68
N ASN A 562 5.41 25.69 -19.05
CA ASN A 562 5.42 25.52 -17.60
C ASN A 562 6.54 24.53 -17.24
N THR A 563 7.62 25.02 -16.64
CA THR A 563 8.72 24.18 -16.15
C THR A 563 8.63 23.91 -14.65
N GLY A 564 7.57 24.40 -13.99
CA GLY A 564 7.27 24.11 -12.59
C GLY A 564 6.70 22.70 -12.43
N ASN A 565 6.48 22.31 -11.17
CA ASN A 565 5.99 20.97 -10.83
C ASN A 565 4.47 20.91 -10.56
N GLY A 566 3.76 22.02 -10.67
CA GLY A 566 2.31 22.09 -10.50
C GLY A 566 1.63 22.85 -11.64
N PRO A 567 0.31 22.71 -11.79
CA PRO A 567 -0.45 23.48 -12.78
C PRO A 567 -0.39 24.98 -12.45
N ASP A 568 -0.21 25.81 -13.48
CA ASP A 568 -0.05 27.26 -13.32
C ASP A 568 -0.65 28.04 -14.50
N ARG A 569 -0.89 29.33 -14.29
CA ARG A 569 -1.25 30.30 -15.32
C ARG A 569 -0.17 31.36 -15.37
N PHE A 570 0.10 31.86 -16.57
CA PHE A 570 1.11 32.90 -16.76
C PHE A 570 0.45 34.14 -17.34
N ALA A 571 0.61 35.27 -16.64
CA ALA A 571 0.27 36.58 -17.16
C ALA A 571 1.33 36.99 -18.18
N LEU A 572 0.88 37.41 -19.35
CA LEU A 572 1.72 37.68 -20.51
C LEU A 572 1.75 39.19 -20.76
N ARG A 573 2.95 39.72 -20.99
CA ARG A 573 3.15 41.13 -21.33
C ARG A 573 4.19 41.26 -22.42
N THR A 574 3.89 42.06 -23.43
CA THR A 574 4.82 42.40 -24.51
C THR A 574 5.47 43.74 -24.22
N LEU A 575 6.81 43.78 -24.23
CA LEU A 575 7.61 45.00 -24.13
C LEU A 575 8.20 45.31 -25.49
N ILE A 576 7.89 46.48 -26.04
CA ILE A 576 8.20 46.85 -27.41
C ILE A 576 8.66 48.31 -27.44
N ASP A 577 9.77 48.57 -28.14
CA ASP A 577 10.38 49.89 -28.35
C ASP A 577 9.96 50.55 -29.68
N LEU A 578 8.96 49.97 -30.33
CA LEU A 578 8.31 50.40 -31.57
C LEU A 578 6.89 50.88 -31.19
N GLY A 579 6.58 52.16 -31.42
CA GLY A 579 5.43 52.88 -30.83
C GLY A 579 4.00 52.42 -31.20
N ALA A 580 3.83 51.23 -31.79
CA ALA A 580 2.53 50.60 -32.03
C ALA A 580 2.38 49.42 -31.06
N GLY A 581 1.36 49.46 -30.19
CA GLY A 581 1.10 48.37 -29.25
C GLY A 581 0.97 47.02 -29.96
N ALA A 582 1.41 45.94 -29.30
CA ALA A 582 1.25 44.59 -29.83
C ALA A 582 0.05 43.87 -29.24
N THR A 583 -0.49 42.98 -30.06
CA THR A 583 -1.54 42.04 -29.68
C THR A 583 -0.93 40.65 -29.56
N LEU A 584 -1.25 39.94 -28.49
CA LEU A 584 -0.76 38.59 -28.26
C LEU A 584 -1.86 37.57 -28.57
N VAL A 585 -1.54 36.61 -29.42
CA VAL A 585 -2.50 35.63 -29.94
C VAL A 585 -2.01 34.22 -29.62
N GLU A 586 -2.90 33.31 -29.20
CA GLU A 586 -2.54 31.90 -29.04
C GLU A 586 -2.58 31.18 -30.39
N ASP A 587 -1.41 30.71 -30.85
CA ASP A 587 -1.26 29.91 -32.07
C ASP A 587 -1.66 28.47 -31.80
N ARG A 588 -2.94 28.16 -32.03
CA ARG A 588 -3.53 26.89 -31.62
C ARG A 588 -3.22 25.77 -32.60
N ASN A 589 -3.14 26.09 -33.89
CA ASN A 589 -2.86 25.11 -34.93
C ASN A 589 -1.35 24.93 -35.19
N ARG A 590 -0.51 25.78 -34.58
CA ARG A 590 0.95 25.75 -34.58
C ARG A 590 1.58 26.02 -35.95
N ASP A 591 0.87 26.69 -36.84
CA ASP A 591 1.34 27.00 -38.19
C ASP A 591 2.12 28.33 -38.26
N GLY A 592 2.12 29.12 -37.19
CA GLY A 592 2.83 30.40 -37.11
C GLY A 592 2.17 31.53 -37.91
N VAL A 593 0.93 31.35 -38.35
CA VAL A 593 0.12 32.32 -39.09
C VAL A 593 -1.08 32.71 -38.24
N ARG A 594 -1.45 34.00 -38.26
CA ARG A 594 -2.66 34.46 -37.55
C ARG A 594 -3.92 33.97 -38.25
N GLN A 595 -4.84 33.35 -37.51
CA GLN A 595 -6.22 33.11 -37.99
C GLN A 595 -7.28 33.92 -37.23
N PRO A 596 -8.45 34.17 -37.85
CA PRO A 596 -9.54 34.93 -37.22
C PRO A 596 -10.16 34.26 -35.99
N ASP A 597 -10.11 32.94 -35.89
CA ASP A 597 -10.65 32.14 -34.79
C ASP A 597 -9.68 31.99 -33.60
N GLU A 598 -8.43 32.43 -33.77
CA GLU A 598 -7.43 32.38 -32.71
C GLU A 598 -7.64 33.47 -31.66
N PRO A 599 -7.65 33.11 -30.37
CA PRO A 599 -7.96 34.04 -29.31
C PRO A 599 -6.78 34.97 -29.03
N VAL A 600 -7.10 36.25 -28.82
CA VAL A 600 -6.20 37.22 -28.20
C VAL A 600 -6.12 36.90 -26.70
N VAL A 601 -4.91 36.79 -26.16
CA VAL A 601 -4.67 36.34 -24.78
C VAL A 601 -3.75 37.29 -24.02
N GLU A 602 -4.15 37.68 -22.82
CA GLU A 602 -3.29 38.39 -21.86
C GLU A 602 -2.75 37.43 -20.78
N THR A 603 -3.36 36.26 -20.66
CA THR A 603 -3.01 35.21 -19.70
C THR A 603 -3.11 33.85 -20.39
N THR A 604 -2.23 32.92 -20.06
CA THR A 604 -2.35 31.56 -20.56
C THR A 604 -3.58 30.86 -20.00
N ARG A 605 -4.06 29.83 -20.72
CA ARG A 605 -4.85 28.77 -20.09
C ARG A 605 -4.03 28.07 -18.98
N LEU A 606 -4.69 27.27 -18.15
CA LEU A 606 -4.00 26.48 -17.14
C LEU A 606 -3.06 25.49 -17.84
N LEU A 607 -1.75 25.60 -17.57
CA LEU A 607 -0.73 24.72 -18.14
C LEU A 607 -0.30 23.72 -17.08
N ASN A 608 -0.41 22.43 -17.39
CA ASN A 608 0.14 21.37 -16.54
C ASN A 608 1.67 21.41 -16.57
N PRO A 609 2.36 20.76 -15.61
CA PRO A 609 3.81 20.63 -15.64
C PRO A 609 4.30 20.10 -17.00
N GLN A 610 5.33 20.74 -17.54
CA GLN A 610 5.93 20.46 -18.86
C GLN A 610 5.04 20.76 -20.08
N GLU A 611 3.82 21.26 -19.88
CA GLU A 611 2.96 21.69 -20.97
C GLU A 611 3.43 23.03 -21.54
N GLU A 612 3.32 23.16 -22.86
CA GLU A 612 3.68 24.37 -23.60
C GLU A 612 2.56 24.86 -24.52
N ILE A 613 2.56 26.16 -24.74
CA ILE A 613 1.72 26.84 -25.74
C ILE A 613 2.59 27.66 -26.68
N ARG A 614 2.08 27.88 -27.88
CA ARG A 614 2.67 28.80 -28.85
C ARG A 614 1.86 30.07 -28.93
N LEU A 615 2.55 31.18 -29.04
CA LEU A 615 1.99 32.51 -29.07
C LEU A 615 2.56 33.27 -30.24
N LEU A 616 1.73 34.08 -30.89
CA LEU A 616 2.13 35.03 -31.91
C LEU A 616 1.96 36.44 -31.36
N VAL A 617 3.05 37.20 -31.37
CA VAL A 617 3.00 38.65 -31.15
C VAL A 617 2.74 39.30 -32.49
N GLU A 618 1.55 39.85 -32.65
CA GLU A 618 1.14 40.66 -33.80
C GLU A 618 1.44 42.13 -33.52
N LEU A 619 2.20 42.75 -34.43
CA LEU A 619 2.56 44.16 -34.35
C LEU A 619 2.53 44.82 -35.73
N ALA A 620 2.10 46.07 -35.78
CA ALA A 620 2.16 46.89 -36.98
C ALA A 620 3.42 47.77 -36.95
N VAL A 621 4.21 47.76 -38.02
CA VAL A 621 5.39 48.61 -38.13
C VAL A 621 4.96 50.05 -38.47
N PRO A 622 5.29 51.06 -37.65
CA PRO A 622 4.93 52.45 -37.92
C PRO A 622 5.45 52.94 -39.27
N SER A 623 4.70 53.82 -39.93
CA SER A 623 5.09 54.36 -41.24
C SER A 623 6.31 55.28 -41.20
N ASP A 624 6.60 55.87 -40.04
CA ASP A 624 7.72 56.77 -39.78
C ASP A 624 8.96 56.06 -39.24
N ALA A 625 8.93 54.72 -39.14
CA ALA A 625 10.05 53.92 -38.67
C ALA A 625 11.33 54.21 -39.49
N MET A 626 12.44 54.43 -38.78
CA MET A 626 13.72 54.80 -39.39
C MET A 626 14.40 53.61 -40.06
N ASP A 627 15.04 53.85 -41.20
CA ASP A 627 15.81 52.84 -41.92
C ASP A 627 16.97 52.31 -41.08
N ALA A 628 17.29 51.02 -41.26
CA ALA A 628 18.35 50.29 -40.56
C ALA A 628 18.26 50.30 -39.03
N LYS A 629 17.17 50.80 -38.44
CA LYS A 629 16.98 50.85 -37.00
C LYS A 629 16.51 49.48 -36.48
N GLN A 630 17.15 49.06 -35.39
CA GLN A 630 16.82 47.82 -34.71
C GLN A 630 15.82 48.07 -33.59
N HIS A 631 14.85 47.16 -33.46
CA HIS A 631 13.78 47.23 -32.47
C HIS A 631 13.65 45.88 -31.76
N ALA A 632 13.65 45.91 -30.42
CA ALA A 632 13.53 44.70 -29.62
C ALA A 632 12.07 44.46 -29.20
N VAL A 633 11.56 43.27 -29.56
CA VAL A 633 10.24 42.80 -29.12
C VAL A 633 10.44 41.71 -28.09
N ARG A 634 10.03 41.95 -26.85
CA ARG A 634 10.20 41.01 -25.75
C ARG A 634 8.86 40.53 -25.22
N LEU A 635 8.76 39.23 -24.97
CA LEU A 635 7.62 38.62 -24.30
C LEU A 635 8.04 38.25 -22.88
N VAL A 636 7.29 38.75 -21.90
CA VAL A 636 7.45 38.48 -20.48
C VAL A 636 6.27 37.62 -20.02
N ALA A 637 6.56 36.45 -19.46
CA ALA A 637 5.58 35.60 -18.80
C ALA A 637 5.83 35.61 -17.29
N THR A 638 4.79 35.92 -16.51
CA THR A 638 4.84 35.96 -15.03
C THR A 638 3.88 34.93 -14.47
N SER A 639 4.34 34.07 -13.56
CA SER A 639 3.47 33.11 -12.87
C SER A 639 2.41 33.83 -12.02
N GLU A 640 1.15 33.42 -12.16
CA GLU A 640 0.07 33.92 -11.31
C GLU A 640 0.14 33.32 -9.90
N ARG A 641 0.65 32.08 -9.78
CA ARG A 641 0.85 31.42 -8.49
C ARG A 641 1.97 32.05 -7.67
N SER A 642 3.06 32.44 -8.32
CA SER A 642 4.21 33.10 -7.69
C SER A 642 4.71 34.26 -8.54
N ARG A 643 4.25 35.47 -8.25
CA ARG A 643 4.57 36.69 -9.03
C ARG A 643 6.06 37.03 -9.10
N SER A 644 6.89 36.42 -8.25
CA SER A 644 8.37 36.50 -8.32
C SER A 644 8.98 35.68 -9.46
N VAL A 645 8.25 34.71 -9.99
CA VAL A 645 8.70 33.83 -11.07
C VAL A 645 8.31 34.46 -12.40
N VAL A 646 9.32 34.95 -13.11
CA VAL A 646 9.20 35.64 -14.39
C VAL A 646 10.19 35.03 -15.37
N SER A 647 9.80 34.88 -16.63
CA SER A 647 10.70 34.54 -17.73
C SER A 647 10.45 35.48 -18.90
N GLU A 648 11.53 35.91 -19.53
CA GLU A 648 11.51 36.85 -20.64
C GLU A 648 12.34 36.29 -21.80
N SER A 649 11.85 36.48 -23.02
CA SER A 649 12.63 36.26 -24.23
C SER A 649 12.37 37.37 -25.23
N GLY A 650 13.40 37.77 -25.97
CA GLY A 650 13.32 38.81 -27.00
C GLY A 650 13.49 38.28 -28.41
N ARG A 651 13.01 39.04 -29.38
CA ARG A 651 13.35 38.93 -30.80
C ARG A 651 13.71 40.31 -31.35
N LEU A 652 14.61 40.32 -32.33
CA LEU A 652 15.07 41.56 -32.97
C LEU A 652 14.33 41.78 -34.29
N LEU A 653 13.83 42.99 -34.50
CA LEU A 653 13.32 43.48 -35.77
C LEU A 653 14.30 44.48 -36.37
N ILE A 654 14.52 44.41 -37.68
CA ILE A 654 15.34 45.36 -38.43
C ILE A 654 14.45 46.02 -39.47
N VAL A 655 14.24 47.32 -39.36
CA VAL A 655 13.42 48.08 -40.31
C VAL A 655 14.23 48.33 -41.58
N SER A 656 13.66 47.96 -42.73
CA SER A 656 14.26 48.21 -44.04
C SER A 656 13.33 49.04 -44.90
N ARG A 657 13.82 50.18 -45.40
CA ARG A 657 13.07 51.08 -46.29
C ARG A 657 13.98 51.68 -47.37
N PRO A 658 13.45 52.01 -48.55
CA PRO A 658 14.21 52.79 -49.52
C PRO A 658 14.36 54.23 -49.02
N VAL A 659 15.54 54.81 -49.22
CA VAL A 659 15.84 56.21 -48.86
C VAL A 659 16.41 56.90 -50.09
N VAL A 660 15.59 57.66 -50.81
CA VAL A 660 16.01 58.32 -52.05
C VAL A 660 16.69 59.65 -51.71
N ALA A 661 17.99 59.73 -51.96
CA ALA A 661 18.73 60.97 -51.98
C ALA A 661 18.66 61.57 -53.39
N VAL A 662 18.17 62.79 -53.52
CA VAL A 662 18.09 63.51 -54.80
C VAL A 662 19.18 64.58 -54.82
N ALA A 663 20.10 64.47 -55.78
CA ALA A 663 21.11 65.47 -56.03
C ALA A 663 20.89 66.10 -57.41
N THR A 664 20.91 67.43 -57.47
CA THR A 664 20.91 68.17 -58.74
C THR A 664 22.35 68.31 -59.22
N GLN A 665 22.67 67.72 -60.37
CA GLN A 665 23.95 67.88 -61.05
C GLN A 665 23.78 68.73 -62.30
N ILE A 666 24.70 69.67 -62.53
CA ILE A 666 24.69 70.51 -63.73
C ILE A 666 25.26 69.68 -64.89
N ALA A 667 24.45 69.40 -65.92
CA ALA A 667 24.84 68.53 -67.02
C ALA A 667 25.68 69.25 -68.10
N SER A 668 25.55 70.58 -68.24
CA SER A 668 26.40 71.39 -69.13
C SER A 668 26.62 72.79 -68.56
N LYS A 669 27.83 73.33 -68.76
CA LYS A 669 28.26 74.63 -68.22
C LYS A 669 28.67 75.59 -69.35
N GLU A 670 27.89 75.67 -70.43
CA GLU A 670 28.08 76.71 -71.46
C GLU A 670 27.13 77.88 -71.20
N GLY A 671 27.62 78.89 -70.49
CA GLY A 671 26.88 80.12 -70.19
C GLY A 671 26.88 81.11 -71.35
N ILE A 672 26.24 80.76 -72.47
CA ILE A 672 26.04 81.65 -73.62
C ILE A 672 24.54 81.99 -73.72
N PRO A 673 24.14 83.29 -73.82
CA PRO A 673 22.75 83.68 -74.00
C PRO A 673 22.11 82.99 -75.22
N GLY A 674 20.96 82.34 -75.01
CA GLY A 674 20.21 81.62 -76.06
C GLY A 674 20.43 80.10 -76.11
N LYS A 675 21.32 79.51 -75.30
CA LYS A 675 21.45 78.05 -75.17
C LYS A 675 20.70 77.48 -73.95
N VAL A 676 20.28 76.21 -74.06
CA VAL A 676 19.55 75.47 -73.03
C VAL A 676 20.49 75.03 -71.90
N PHE A 677 20.14 75.36 -70.66
CA PHE A 677 20.77 74.81 -69.46
C PHE A 677 20.06 73.51 -69.06
N SER A 678 20.81 72.41 -68.98
CA SER A 678 20.27 71.12 -68.55
C SER A 678 20.73 70.80 -67.14
N TYR A 679 19.78 70.58 -66.24
CA TYR A 679 20.02 69.97 -64.92
C TYR A 679 19.67 68.48 -64.99
N GLN A 680 20.53 67.64 -64.44
CA GLN A 680 20.26 66.23 -64.23
C GLN A 680 19.92 66.00 -62.76
N LEU A 681 18.75 65.41 -62.52
CA LEU A 681 18.37 64.91 -61.20
C LEU A 681 18.94 63.49 -61.06
N VAL A 682 19.95 63.32 -60.21
CA VAL A 682 20.48 62.00 -59.85
C VAL A 682 19.76 61.55 -58.59
N CYS A 683 18.94 60.51 -58.72
CA CYS A 683 18.29 59.87 -57.60
C CYS A 683 19.11 58.64 -57.21
N THR A 684 19.64 58.61 -55.99
CA THR A 684 20.38 57.47 -55.44
C THR A 684 19.59 56.88 -54.28
N ASN A 685 19.26 55.60 -54.35
CA ASN A 685 18.72 54.90 -53.19
C ASN A 685 19.86 54.60 -52.20
N THR A 686 19.80 55.27 -51.05
CA THR A 686 20.73 55.14 -49.93
C THR A 686 20.15 54.28 -48.79
N GLY A 687 18.93 53.76 -48.95
CA GLY A 687 18.27 52.93 -47.93
C GLY A 687 18.56 51.45 -48.05
N THR A 688 18.16 50.65 -47.05
CA THR A 688 18.48 49.20 -47.00
C THR A 688 17.53 48.30 -47.81
N SER A 689 16.47 48.85 -48.42
CA SER A 689 15.55 48.14 -49.33
C SER A 689 15.68 48.67 -50.76
N PRO A 690 15.47 47.84 -51.81
CA PRO A 690 15.22 48.33 -53.16
C PRO A 690 14.10 49.39 -53.16
N ALA A 691 14.25 50.40 -54.03
CA ALA A 691 13.30 51.51 -54.20
C ALA A 691 12.16 51.16 -55.15
#